data_AF-A0A1C4YQ81-F1
#
_entry.id   AF-A0A1C4YQ81-F1
#
_cell.length_a   1.000
_cell.length_b   1.000
_cell.length_c   1.000
_cell.angle_alpha   90.00
_cell.angle_beta   90.00
_cell.angle_gamma   90.00
#
_symmetry.space_group_name_H-M   'P 1'
#
loop_
_entity.id
_entity.type
_entity.pdbx_description
1 polymer ?
#
loop_
_entity_poly.entity_id
_entity_poly.type
_entity_poly.pdbx_seq_one_letter_code
_entity_poly.pdbx_strand_id
1 'polypeptide(L)'
;MDLSAFVVFSSIAATLGSPGQGNYAAANAFLDALAQHRRAQGLPATSLAWGLWATTSTMTAHLDATEHRRAIRAGSAPLTDAEGLALLDAAERHGGAHLVLMKVPAATGGPVPALLRDLVRQPRARRRAATRAAADLSLGERLAALSPAERRGQLLDLVAGAVAAVLGHRSADTVDPQRPFKELGFDSLTSVELRNRLATATGLRLPATVAFDYPTPAVLADFLDREIGGRAAPALAPTAAAAPGVDEPIAIVGMACRFPGDVRTPEQLWDLVTAGADVIAPFPTDRGWDLADLHGDAGDDTATPQRGGFLYDAADFDAAFFGISPREALAMDPQQRLLLETSWEAFERAGIDPLTARGSSTGVYVGLIYHDYAGKALGTSDEIDGYVGNGSAGSVASGRISYLFGLEGPAVTVDTACSSSLVALHLAAQALRQNECGLALAGGVSVMSTPGMLAEFSRQRGLSPDGRCRAFGAGANGTGFAEGVGMLLLERLSDAQRNGHRVLAVVRGSAINQDGASSGLTAPNGPSQQRVIRQALANARLTPADVDAVEAHGTGTALGDPIEAQALLATYGQDRPADRPLLLGSIKSNIGHAQAAAGVAGVIKMVMAMRHGQLPATLHVDTPSEHIDWSAGAVSLLAEPRPWPEVDRPRRAAVSSFGISGTNVHTILEQAPEATPAPTVTVPAAVTTGDLTTPCVLSARTGDALAEQARRLRDWLGENPAVGLPDLGHALATGRSAFEHRAVLLPRDRQSLLAGLAAVAADEPSSVVVRGTVRPGRLAVLFSGQGAQRPGMGREVYGAFPVFAAALDEACAHLDPLLPRPLRDVLFATEGSPHADLLDQTVFTQAGLFAVEVALYRLVESFGIVPDLVGGHSVGEITAAHVAGVLSLADACALVAARGRLMQALPAGGGMLAVAAGEADVRASIEGLTDRLGIAAVNGPAAVVVSGAADALDAVEAGWRDLGVRTRRLRVSHAFHSPLMEPMLAEFRAVLDGLTFQPPTLPVVSNLTGVAAAPEDLCDPGYWVRHVREAVRFADGIAYLRQRNVGTYLEVGPDGVLAGMISDCLADAAEPAAGPVVVPTLRRGRTEASALLAALAEAYAGGVPVDWATLTGGGAAVRPLDLPTYPFQRQRYWPDAAAWRAGDVSGAGLAAPGHPLLGAAVRLAGDDEV
;
A
#
# COMPACT_ATOMS: atom_id res chain seq x y z
N MET A 1 29.41 42.75 54.65
CA MET A 1 29.51 41.87 55.83
C MET A 1 30.94 41.44 55.97
N ASP A 2 31.54 41.62 57.14
CA ASP A 2 32.89 41.14 57.44
C ASP A 2 32.77 39.67 57.85
N LEU A 3 32.85 38.78 56.86
CA LEU A 3 32.61 37.34 57.04
C LEU A 3 33.95 36.63 57.15
N SER A 4 34.10 35.75 58.13
CA SER A 4 35.27 34.85 58.21
C SER A 4 35.27 33.78 57.10
N ALA A 5 34.08 33.41 56.60
CA ALA A 5 33.90 32.55 55.43
C ALA A 5 32.59 32.90 54.69
N PHE A 6 32.60 32.76 53.37
CA PHE A 6 31.39 32.86 52.53
C PHE A 6 31.37 31.64 51.62
N VAL A 7 30.50 30.68 51.90
CA VAL A 7 30.45 29.42 51.15
C VAL A 7 29.09 29.30 50.47
N VAL A 8 29.10 29.08 49.17
CA VAL A 8 27.89 28.83 48.37
C VAL A 8 27.91 27.41 47.84
N PHE A 9 26.77 26.75 47.84
CA PHE A 9 26.63 25.40 47.28
C PHE A 9 26.10 25.52 45.85
N SER A 10 26.89 24.99 44.92
CA SER A 10 26.62 24.96 43.49
C SER A 10 26.45 23.49 43.06
N SER A 11 26.24 23.27 41.76
CA SER A 11 26.07 21.96 41.16
C SER A 11 27.08 21.72 40.06
N ILE A 12 27.57 20.47 39.96
CA ILE A 12 28.40 20.04 38.85
C ILE A 12 27.75 20.26 37.48
N ALA A 13 26.41 20.37 37.41
CA ALA A 13 25.67 20.70 36.20
C ALA A 13 26.12 22.02 35.55
N ALA A 14 26.60 23.00 36.33
CA ALA A 14 27.18 24.25 35.80
C ALA A 14 28.54 24.04 35.10
N THR A 15 29.28 23.00 35.49
CA THR A 15 30.64 22.72 34.98
C THR A 15 30.64 21.70 33.84
N LEU A 16 29.85 20.63 33.95
CA LEU A 16 29.80 19.54 32.97
C LEU A 16 28.60 19.63 32.01
N GLY A 17 27.63 20.51 32.29
CA GLY A 17 26.34 20.55 31.61
C GLY A 17 25.38 19.47 32.11
N SER A 18 24.06 19.73 32.02
CA SER A 18 23.02 18.73 32.28
C SER A 18 21.86 18.91 31.29
N PRO A 19 21.64 17.96 30.36
CA PRO A 19 20.58 18.05 29.35
C PRO A 19 19.19 18.33 29.96
N GLY A 20 18.43 19.24 29.34
CA GLY A 20 17.16 19.76 29.87
C GLY A 20 17.32 20.87 30.92
N GLN A 21 18.24 20.72 31.87
CA GLN A 21 18.36 21.57 33.07
C GLN A 21 19.07 22.94 32.85
N GLY A 22 18.82 23.61 31.72
CA GLY A 22 19.56 24.82 31.31
C GLY A 22 19.42 26.02 32.28
N ASN A 23 18.22 26.25 32.80
CA ASN A 23 17.96 27.27 33.82
C ASN A 23 18.71 26.97 35.15
N TYR A 24 18.75 25.71 35.56
CA TYR A 24 19.43 25.26 36.78
C TYR A 24 20.96 25.36 36.63
N ALA A 25 21.51 24.96 35.48
CA ALA A 25 22.94 25.10 35.19
C ALA A 25 23.38 26.57 35.18
N ALA A 26 22.59 27.46 34.56
CA ALA A 26 22.88 28.89 34.51
C ALA A 26 22.87 29.55 35.90
N ALA A 27 21.92 29.18 36.77
CA ALA A 27 21.85 29.70 38.14
C ALA A 27 23.07 29.27 38.99
N ASN A 28 23.51 28.02 38.85
CA ASN A 28 24.69 27.51 39.56
C ASN A 28 26.00 28.12 39.02
N ALA A 29 26.10 28.32 37.70
CA ALA A 29 27.25 29.01 37.09
C ALA A 29 27.41 30.46 37.60
N PHE A 30 26.29 31.15 37.89
CA PHE A 30 26.33 32.46 38.53
C PHE A 30 26.92 32.40 39.95
N LEU A 31 26.56 31.39 40.76
CA LEU A 31 27.14 31.20 42.10
C LEU A 31 28.65 30.95 42.04
N ASP A 32 29.10 30.15 41.07
CA ASP A 32 30.51 29.89 40.82
C ASP A 32 31.27 31.16 40.45
N ALA A 33 30.70 31.96 39.53
CA ALA A 33 31.27 33.24 39.12
C ALA A 33 31.27 34.28 40.25
N LEU A 34 30.23 34.31 41.09
CA LEU A 34 30.14 35.21 42.24
C LEU A 34 31.24 34.91 43.27
N ALA A 35 31.51 33.63 43.55
CA ALA A 35 32.59 33.25 44.45
C ALA A 35 33.96 33.66 43.92
N GLN A 36 34.21 33.49 42.62
CA GLN A 36 35.43 33.97 41.96
C GLN A 36 35.57 35.49 42.00
N HIS A 37 34.48 36.22 41.71
CA HIS A 37 34.46 37.68 41.71
C HIS A 37 34.78 38.25 43.11
N ARG A 38 34.20 37.68 44.16
CA ARG A 38 34.47 38.09 45.55
C ARG A 38 35.92 37.84 45.94
N ARG A 39 36.50 36.69 45.57
CA ARG A 39 37.93 36.42 45.80
C ARG A 39 38.84 37.38 45.07
N ALA A 40 38.50 37.76 43.83
CA ALA A 40 39.27 38.75 43.08
C ALA A 40 39.29 40.13 43.77
N GLN A 41 38.30 40.44 44.60
CA GLN A 41 38.21 41.65 45.42
C GLN A 41 38.87 41.49 46.80
N GLY A 42 39.59 40.39 47.05
CA GLY A 42 40.24 40.12 48.34
C GLY A 42 39.27 39.69 49.45
N LEU A 43 38.01 39.39 49.12
CA LEU A 43 37.01 38.93 50.07
C LEU A 43 36.94 37.39 50.10
N PRO A 44 36.70 36.77 51.28
CA PRO A 44 36.54 35.32 51.34
C PRO A 44 35.28 34.90 50.59
N ALA A 45 35.41 33.90 49.74
CA ALA A 45 34.31 33.22 49.05
C ALA A 45 34.74 31.85 48.49
N THR A 46 33.90 30.83 48.60
CA THR A 46 34.14 29.51 47.99
C THR A 46 32.82 28.96 47.44
N SER A 47 32.79 28.56 46.17
CA SER A 47 31.70 27.78 45.60
C SER A 47 32.04 26.29 45.61
N LEU A 48 31.14 25.47 46.13
CA LEU A 48 31.27 24.01 46.17
C LEU A 48 30.25 23.39 45.21
N ALA A 49 30.72 22.99 44.03
CA ALA A 49 29.91 22.34 43.00
C ALA A 49 29.77 20.85 43.27
N TRP A 50 28.61 20.45 43.81
CA TRP A 50 28.35 19.08 44.23
C TRP A 50 27.98 18.15 43.06
N GLY A 51 28.52 16.93 43.10
CA GLY A 51 28.03 15.78 42.35
C GLY A 51 26.74 15.19 42.92
N LEU A 52 26.22 14.15 42.28
CA LEU A 52 24.98 13.50 42.69
C LEU A 52 25.12 12.86 44.09
N TRP A 53 24.14 13.06 44.98
CA TRP A 53 24.08 12.39 46.29
C TRP A 53 23.24 11.11 46.21
N ALA A 54 23.57 10.10 47.02
CA ALA A 54 22.86 8.84 47.11
C ALA A 54 21.52 8.97 47.88
N THR A 55 21.46 9.90 48.84
CA THR A 55 20.29 10.19 49.67
C THR A 55 19.41 11.24 49.01
N THR A 56 18.12 10.97 48.82
CA THR A 56 17.15 11.91 48.23
C THR A 56 16.63 12.90 49.26
N SER A 57 16.75 14.21 48.99
CA SER A 57 16.14 15.29 49.77
C SER A 57 14.87 15.84 49.11
N THR A 58 14.11 16.69 49.81
CA THR A 58 12.92 17.41 49.30
C THR A 58 13.20 18.25 48.04
N MET A 59 14.44 18.73 47.85
CA MET A 59 14.88 19.43 46.62
C MET A 59 15.17 18.50 45.42
N THR A 60 15.20 17.18 45.63
CA THR A 60 15.49 16.18 44.58
C THR A 60 14.33 15.23 44.32
N ALA A 61 13.21 15.39 45.05
CA ALA A 61 12.05 14.49 45.00
C ALA A 61 11.32 14.50 43.64
N HIS A 62 11.43 15.60 42.86
CA HIS A 62 10.84 15.74 41.52
C HIS A 62 11.68 15.10 40.40
N LEU A 63 12.83 14.49 40.73
CA LEU A 63 13.73 13.79 39.79
C LEU A 63 13.40 12.29 39.66
N ASP A 64 12.17 11.88 39.95
CA ASP A 64 11.76 10.46 39.89
C ASP A 64 11.56 9.95 38.45
N ALA A 65 11.70 10.80 37.44
CA ALA A 65 11.81 10.39 36.05
C ALA A 65 13.15 9.69 35.79
N THR A 66 13.08 8.42 35.43
CA THR A 66 14.16 7.44 35.24
C THR A 66 15.29 7.87 34.27
N GLU A 67 15.09 8.94 33.50
CA GLU A 67 16.03 9.44 32.48
C GLU A 67 17.09 10.42 33.03
N HIS A 68 16.75 11.27 33.99
CA HIS A 68 17.69 12.28 34.52
C HIS A 68 18.80 11.66 35.38
N ARG A 69 18.48 10.59 36.14
CA ARG A 69 19.49 9.82 36.89
C ARG A 69 20.47 9.07 35.98
N ARG A 70 20.09 8.71 34.75
CA ARG A 70 20.97 8.01 33.78
C ARG A 70 22.00 8.95 33.14
N ALA A 71 21.59 10.17 32.75
CA ALA A 71 22.49 11.16 32.16
C ALA A 71 23.59 11.60 33.15
N ILE A 72 23.26 11.76 34.44
CA ILE A 72 24.22 12.11 35.49
C ILE A 72 25.12 10.92 35.88
N ARG A 73 24.60 9.68 35.83
CA ARG A 73 25.39 8.44 36.04
C ARG A 73 26.47 8.20 34.98
N ALA A 74 26.29 8.73 33.77
CA ALA A 74 27.30 8.61 32.72
C ALA A 74 28.58 9.43 33.01
N GLY A 75 28.53 10.40 33.93
CA GLY A 75 29.67 11.26 34.31
C GLY A 75 30.09 11.23 35.78
N SER A 76 29.25 10.73 36.72
CA SER A 76 29.58 10.70 38.16
C SER A 76 28.90 9.54 38.89
N ALA A 77 29.58 8.94 39.88
CA ALA A 77 28.96 8.00 40.81
C ALA A 77 28.30 8.76 41.98
N PRO A 78 27.16 8.28 42.53
CA PRO A 78 26.50 8.96 43.64
C PRO A 78 27.36 8.95 44.92
N LEU A 79 27.42 10.08 45.61
CA LEU A 79 28.11 10.30 46.88
C LEU A 79 27.23 9.84 48.04
N THR A 80 27.77 8.99 48.92
CA THR A 80 27.15 8.74 50.22
C THR A 80 27.35 9.93 51.17
N ASP A 81 26.52 10.06 52.20
CA ASP A 81 26.60 11.19 53.14
C ASP A 81 27.99 11.32 53.81
N ALA A 82 28.61 10.17 54.15
CA ALA A 82 29.96 10.13 54.70
C ALA A 82 31.03 10.60 53.69
N GLU A 83 30.89 10.24 52.41
CA GLU A 83 31.79 10.69 51.35
C GLU A 83 31.60 12.19 51.07
N GLY A 84 30.36 12.69 51.09
CA GLY A 84 30.06 14.11 50.93
C GLY A 84 30.68 14.97 52.03
N LEU A 85 30.57 14.57 53.30
CA LEU A 85 31.21 15.25 54.43
C LEU A 85 32.75 15.21 54.35
N ALA A 86 33.32 14.06 53.96
CA ALA A 86 34.76 13.95 53.78
C ALA A 86 35.29 14.86 52.65
N LEU A 87 34.50 15.05 51.57
CA LEU A 87 34.82 15.99 50.50
C LEU A 87 34.68 17.45 50.94
N LEU A 88 33.74 17.77 51.82
CA LEU A 88 33.61 19.10 52.42
C LEU A 88 34.86 19.47 53.24
N ASP A 89 35.30 18.57 54.13
CA ASP A 89 36.52 18.75 54.94
C ASP A 89 37.79 18.83 54.07
N ALA A 90 37.81 18.13 52.94
CA ALA A 90 38.89 18.22 51.97
C ALA A 90 38.87 19.57 51.23
N ALA A 91 37.67 20.06 50.87
CA ALA A 91 37.50 21.33 50.18
C ALA A 91 37.95 22.53 51.03
N GLU A 92 37.66 22.51 52.34
CA GLU A 92 38.12 23.54 53.28
C GLU A 92 39.65 23.62 53.33
N ARG A 93 40.32 22.46 53.34
CA ARG A 93 41.79 22.38 53.38
C ARG A 93 42.46 22.75 52.05
N HIS A 94 41.81 22.50 50.92
CA HIS A 94 42.37 22.74 49.59
C HIS A 94 42.17 24.20 49.11
N GLY A 95 41.01 24.78 49.43
CA GLY A 95 40.82 26.23 49.41
C GLY A 95 40.70 26.91 48.04
N GLY A 96 40.21 26.27 46.97
CA GLY A 96 39.92 26.93 45.67
C GLY A 96 38.67 27.84 45.70
N ALA A 97 38.57 28.85 44.81
CA ALA A 97 37.40 29.76 44.73
C ALA A 97 36.13 29.06 44.22
N HIS A 98 36.36 28.01 43.43
CA HIS A 98 35.37 27.09 42.92
C HIS A 98 36.00 25.69 42.98
N LEU A 99 35.31 24.75 43.64
CA LEU A 99 35.74 23.37 43.82
C LEU A 99 34.63 22.44 43.37
N VAL A 100 34.96 21.39 42.61
CA VAL A 100 34.01 20.36 42.18
C VAL A 100 34.17 19.13 43.09
N LEU A 101 33.09 18.76 43.79
CA LEU A 101 33.08 17.70 44.78
C LEU A 101 32.29 16.52 44.20
N MET A 102 33.00 15.57 43.61
CA MET A 102 32.39 14.44 42.91
C MET A 102 33.17 13.14 43.09
N LYS A 103 32.48 12.01 42.91
CA LYS A 103 33.10 10.69 42.77
C LYS A 103 33.24 10.36 41.28
N VAL A 104 34.48 10.25 40.82
CA VAL A 104 34.81 9.93 39.41
C VAL A 104 34.58 8.43 39.16
N PRO A 105 33.85 8.03 38.10
CA PRO A 105 33.56 6.62 37.82
C PRO A 105 34.76 5.88 37.20
N ALA A 106 34.81 4.56 37.38
CA ALA A 106 35.75 3.70 36.68
C ALA A 106 35.33 3.48 35.20
N ALA A 107 36.30 3.23 34.31
CA ALA A 107 36.07 3.10 32.87
C ALA A 107 35.43 1.76 32.44
N THR A 108 34.20 1.47 32.87
CA THR A 108 33.41 0.35 32.34
C THR A 108 32.79 0.76 31.00
N GLY A 109 33.62 0.79 29.95
CA GLY A 109 33.25 0.89 28.52
C GLY A 109 32.65 2.21 27.99
N GLY A 110 31.86 2.93 28.78
CA GLY A 110 31.08 4.09 28.31
C GLY A 110 31.91 5.31 27.86
N PRO A 111 31.32 6.20 27.03
CA PRO A 111 31.99 7.43 26.59
C PRO A 111 32.25 8.36 27.79
N VAL A 112 33.53 8.60 28.11
CA VAL A 112 33.96 9.51 29.18
C VAL A 112 33.86 10.98 28.71
N PRO A 113 33.20 11.89 29.47
CA PRO A 113 33.14 13.32 29.14
C PRO A 113 34.54 13.91 28.91
N ALA A 114 34.68 14.82 27.94
CA ALA A 114 35.98 15.34 27.50
C ALA A 114 36.82 15.92 28.66
N LEU A 115 36.18 16.59 29.62
CA LEU A 115 36.81 17.19 30.81
C LEU A 115 37.36 16.16 31.82
N LEU A 116 36.95 14.89 31.74
CA LEU A 116 37.34 13.82 32.69
C LEU A 116 38.33 12.81 32.09
N ARG A 117 38.69 12.94 30.80
CA ARG A 117 39.51 11.96 30.09
C ARG A 117 40.94 11.82 30.65
N ASP A 118 41.52 12.91 31.15
CA ASP A 118 42.86 12.88 31.74
C ASP A 118 42.88 12.35 33.19
N LEU A 119 41.71 12.28 33.84
CA LEU A 119 41.55 11.81 35.23
C LEU A 119 41.19 10.30 35.28
N VAL A 120 40.61 9.75 34.21
CA VAL A 120 40.18 8.35 34.13
C VAL A 120 41.21 7.52 33.36
N ARG A 121 42.04 6.73 34.06
CA ARG A 121 43.02 5.80 33.43
C ARG A 121 42.29 4.64 32.74
N GLN A 122 42.29 4.64 31.40
CA GLN A 122 41.87 3.49 30.57
C GLN A 122 42.86 2.30 30.72
N PRO A 123 42.40 1.05 30.85
CA PRO A 123 43.31 -0.09 30.76
C PRO A 123 43.84 -0.23 29.32
N ARG A 124 45.16 -0.15 29.15
CA ARG A 124 45.84 -0.48 27.88
C ARG A 124 45.64 -1.96 27.56
N ALA A 125 44.73 -2.26 26.63
CA ALA A 125 44.61 -3.60 26.05
C ALA A 125 45.87 -3.91 25.20
N ARG A 126 46.68 -4.84 25.70
CA ARG A 126 47.82 -5.43 24.99
C ARG A 126 47.30 -6.22 23.79
N ARG A 127 47.58 -5.74 22.58
CA ARG A 127 47.48 -6.52 21.33
C ARG A 127 48.35 -7.77 21.47
N ARG A 128 47.73 -8.96 21.42
CA ARG A 128 48.40 -10.24 21.28
C ARG A 128 47.92 -10.84 19.97
N ALA A 129 48.81 -10.88 18.97
CA ALA A 129 48.57 -11.53 17.70
C ALA A 129 48.71 -13.05 17.88
N ALA A 130 47.64 -13.79 17.56
CA ALA A 130 47.67 -15.17 17.10
C ALA A 130 46.26 -15.58 16.62
N THR A 131 46.15 -15.81 15.31
CA THR A 131 45.31 -16.85 14.66
C THR A 131 43.95 -17.20 15.27
N ARG A 132 42.88 -16.62 14.73
CA ARG A 132 41.57 -17.28 14.58
C ARG A 132 40.84 -16.65 13.40
N ALA A 133 40.82 -17.37 12.28
CA ALA A 133 39.94 -17.09 11.15
C ALA A 133 38.55 -17.66 11.46
N ALA A 134 37.51 -17.00 10.93
CA ALA A 134 36.12 -17.45 10.77
C ALA A 134 35.05 -17.17 11.88
N ALA A 135 35.12 -16.08 12.67
CA ALA A 135 34.00 -15.77 13.60
C ALA A 135 33.68 -14.28 13.89
N ASP A 136 34.06 -13.32 13.04
CA ASP A 136 33.63 -11.91 13.22
C ASP A 136 33.27 -11.27 11.87
N LEU A 137 32.11 -11.62 11.33
CA LEU A 137 31.44 -10.80 10.32
C LEU A 137 30.47 -9.86 11.06
N SER A 138 30.51 -8.57 10.74
CA SER A 138 29.49 -7.61 11.18
C SER A 138 28.10 -8.07 10.73
N LEU A 139 27.04 -7.75 11.48
CA LEU A 139 25.68 -8.16 11.13
C LEU A 139 25.29 -7.70 9.70
N GLY A 140 25.83 -6.58 9.22
CA GLY A 140 25.72 -6.15 7.81
C GLY A 140 26.35 -7.13 6.82
N GLU A 141 27.56 -7.64 7.07
CA GLU A 141 28.22 -8.63 6.22
C GLU A 141 27.50 -9.99 6.24
N ARG A 142 26.90 -10.36 7.38
CA ARG A 142 26.05 -11.57 7.45
C ARG A 142 24.76 -11.40 6.66
N LEU A 143 24.10 -10.24 6.79
CA LEU A 143 22.89 -9.92 6.02
C LEU A 143 23.18 -9.89 4.52
N ALA A 144 24.32 -9.33 4.09
CA ALA A 144 24.74 -9.30 2.69
C ALA A 144 24.92 -10.70 2.07
N ALA A 145 25.29 -11.70 2.88
CA ALA A 145 25.45 -13.09 2.44
C ALA A 145 24.12 -13.87 2.30
N LEU A 146 23.00 -13.34 2.80
CA LEU A 146 21.67 -13.95 2.67
C LEU A 146 21.09 -13.73 1.27
N SER A 147 20.14 -14.58 0.87
CA SER A 147 19.34 -14.37 -0.35
C SER A 147 18.45 -13.11 -0.22
N PRO A 148 18.00 -12.50 -1.34
CA PRO A 148 17.18 -11.28 -1.30
C PRO A 148 15.91 -11.40 -0.45
N ALA A 149 15.22 -12.54 -0.50
CA ALA A 149 13.98 -12.75 0.25
C ALA A 149 14.23 -12.87 1.77
N GLU A 150 15.21 -13.69 2.18
CA GLU A 150 15.63 -13.80 3.59
C GLU A 150 16.07 -12.46 4.16
N ARG A 151 16.90 -11.72 3.42
CA ARG A 151 17.50 -10.46 3.89
C ARG A 151 16.41 -9.43 4.12
N ARG A 152 15.43 -9.33 3.22
CA ARG A 152 14.27 -8.44 3.37
C ARG A 152 13.46 -8.76 4.63
N GLY A 153 13.18 -10.04 4.90
CA GLY A 153 12.49 -10.46 6.12
C GLY A 153 13.29 -10.17 7.40
N GLN A 154 14.57 -10.52 7.45
CA GLN A 154 15.45 -10.25 8.59
C GLN A 154 15.74 -8.75 8.80
N LEU A 155 15.69 -7.95 7.74
CA LEU A 155 15.77 -6.49 7.81
C LEU A 155 14.49 -5.86 8.32
N LEU A 156 13.33 -6.38 7.91
CA LEU A 156 12.06 -5.92 8.44
C LEU A 156 11.96 -6.20 9.95
N ASP A 157 12.39 -7.37 10.40
CA ASP A 157 12.49 -7.72 11.82
C ASP A 157 13.44 -6.79 12.58
N LEU A 158 14.59 -6.49 11.98
CA LEU A 158 15.56 -5.57 12.57
C LEU A 158 14.96 -4.16 12.73
N VAL A 159 14.26 -3.67 11.71
CA VAL A 159 13.60 -2.36 11.75
C VAL A 159 12.45 -2.37 12.75
N ALA A 160 11.55 -3.36 12.71
CA ALA A 160 10.43 -3.47 13.64
C ALA A 160 10.90 -3.62 15.10
N GLY A 161 11.96 -4.39 15.34
CA GLY A 161 12.60 -4.53 16.66
C GLY A 161 13.25 -3.23 17.13
N ALA A 162 13.92 -2.50 16.25
CA ALA A 162 14.48 -1.19 16.57
C ALA A 162 13.38 -0.17 16.89
N VAL A 163 12.27 -0.18 16.13
CA VAL A 163 11.09 0.67 16.32
C VAL A 163 10.42 0.38 17.66
N ALA A 164 10.11 -0.88 17.94
CA ALA A 164 9.53 -1.31 19.20
C ALA A 164 10.38 -0.85 20.39
N ALA A 165 11.69 -1.03 20.28
CA ALA A 165 12.61 -0.70 21.36
C ALA A 165 12.89 0.82 21.49
N VAL A 166 12.57 1.66 20.48
CA VAL A 166 12.59 3.13 20.58
C VAL A 166 11.29 3.64 21.22
N LEU A 167 10.14 3.07 20.83
CA LEU A 167 8.82 3.46 21.33
C LEU A 167 8.44 2.82 22.68
N GLY A 168 9.28 1.92 23.20
CA GLY A 168 9.01 1.23 24.47
C GLY A 168 7.98 0.10 24.37
N HIS A 169 7.67 -0.38 23.17
CA HIS A 169 6.86 -1.58 22.97
C HIS A 169 7.60 -2.84 23.46
N ARG A 170 6.85 -3.80 24.00
CA ARG A 170 7.41 -5.06 24.53
C ARG A 170 7.91 -6.02 23.45
N SER A 171 7.41 -5.89 22.22
CA SER A 171 7.81 -6.72 21.07
C SER A 171 7.77 -5.92 19.76
N ALA A 172 8.56 -6.37 18.79
CA ALA A 172 8.49 -5.96 17.38
C ALA A 172 7.11 -6.29 16.75
N ASP A 173 6.43 -7.31 17.26
CA ASP A 173 5.18 -7.84 16.69
C ASP A 173 3.98 -6.89 16.80
N THR A 174 4.09 -5.85 17.65
CA THR A 174 3.05 -4.81 17.78
C THR A 174 3.25 -3.64 16.82
N VAL A 175 4.31 -3.67 16.01
CA VAL A 175 4.63 -2.61 15.04
C VAL A 175 4.05 -3.01 13.69
N ASP A 176 3.09 -2.25 13.20
CA ASP A 176 2.57 -2.41 11.84
C ASP A 176 3.64 -2.02 10.81
N PRO A 177 4.10 -2.95 9.94
CA PRO A 177 5.13 -2.69 8.94
C PRO A 177 4.79 -1.62 7.91
N GLN A 178 3.50 -1.41 7.64
CA GLN A 178 3.00 -0.50 6.61
C GLN A 178 2.61 0.87 7.18
N ARG A 179 2.59 1.00 8.51
CA ARG A 179 2.17 2.23 9.15
C ARG A 179 3.29 3.27 9.17
N PRO A 180 3.02 4.55 8.83
CA PRO A 180 4.02 5.60 8.88
C PRO A 180 4.61 5.77 10.28
N PHE A 181 5.92 6.01 10.38
CA PHE A 181 6.62 6.23 11.65
C PHE A 181 5.97 7.33 12.50
N LYS A 182 5.48 8.40 11.87
CA LYS A 182 4.78 9.50 12.54
C LYS A 182 3.53 9.04 13.28
N GLU A 183 2.74 8.14 12.68
CA GLU A 183 1.56 7.57 13.32
C GLU A 183 1.89 6.55 14.41
N LEU A 184 3.06 5.90 14.29
CA LEU A 184 3.62 5.05 15.34
C LEU A 184 4.18 5.88 16.52
N GLY A 185 4.19 7.22 16.44
CA GLY A 185 4.61 8.10 17.52
C GLY A 185 6.06 8.59 17.41
N PHE A 186 6.68 8.51 16.22
CA PHE A 186 8.01 9.08 16.00
C PHE A 186 8.00 10.61 15.87
N ASP A 187 8.99 11.21 16.50
CA ASP A 187 9.41 12.61 16.39
C ASP A 187 10.87 12.71 15.89
N SER A 188 11.42 13.94 15.84
CA SER A 188 12.78 14.18 15.37
C SER A 188 13.87 13.53 16.25
N LEU A 189 13.61 13.29 17.54
CA LEU A 189 14.60 12.72 18.48
C LEU A 189 14.61 11.18 18.38
N THR A 190 13.43 10.58 18.38
CA THR A 190 13.23 9.13 18.23
C THR A 190 13.68 8.63 16.85
N SER A 191 13.54 9.45 15.80
CA SER A 191 14.08 9.16 14.46
C SER A 191 15.61 9.05 14.44
N VAL A 192 16.29 9.92 15.20
CA VAL A 192 17.75 9.91 15.38
C VAL A 192 18.18 8.68 16.19
N GLU A 193 17.39 8.26 17.17
CA GLU A 193 17.63 7.05 17.95
C GLU A 193 17.47 5.78 17.11
N LEU A 194 16.41 5.67 16.30
CA LEU A 194 16.20 4.58 15.35
C LEU A 194 17.36 4.48 14.36
N ARG A 195 17.77 5.61 13.77
CA ARG A 195 18.97 5.66 12.91
C ARG A 195 20.20 5.14 13.63
N ASN A 196 20.48 5.61 14.85
CA ASN A 196 21.67 5.19 15.60
C ASN A 196 21.68 3.69 15.86
N ARG A 197 20.52 3.13 16.23
CA ARG A 197 20.35 1.69 16.46
C ARG A 197 20.56 0.90 15.18
N LEU A 198 19.95 1.32 14.07
CA LEU A 198 20.11 0.65 12.77
C LEU A 198 21.53 0.78 12.22
N ALA A 199 22.18 1.93 12.34
CA ALA A 199 23.57 2.14 11.93
C ALA A 199 24.53 1.27 12.76
N THR A 200 24.29 1.16 14.07
CA THR A 200 25.07 0.30 14.97
C THR A 200 24.87 -1.17 14.62
N ALA A 201 23.64 -1.58 14.34
CA ALA A 201 23.31 -2.97 14.01
C ALA A 201 23.86 -3.36 12.63
N THR A 202 23.66 -2.54 11.60
CA THR A 202 24.02 -2.89 10.21
C THR A 202 25.47 -2.53 9.84
N GLY A 203 26.12 -1.65 10.59
CA GLY A 203 27.41 -1.06 10.22
C GLY A 203 27.33 -0.02 9.09
N LEU A 204 26.12 0.28 8.60
CA LEU A 204 25.89 1.29 7.56
C LEU A 204 26.00 2.72 8.10
N ARG A 205 26.43 3.64 7.24
CA ARG A 205 26.35 5.08 7.50
C ARG A 205 24.98 5.58 7.05
N LEU A 206 24.02 5.60 7.97
CA LEU A 206 22.67 6.08 7.71
C LEU A 206 22.57 7.60 7.94
N PRO A 207 21.94 8.36 7.03
CA PRO A 207 21.72 9.80 7.21
C PRO A 207 20.75 10.07 8.37
N ALA A 208 20.79 11.30 8.92
CA ALA A 208 19.88 11.73 9.99
C ALA A 208 18.40 11.69 9.59
N THR A 209 18.13 11.73 8.29
CA THR A 209 16.81 11.75 7.67
C THR A 209 16.25 10.37 7.37
N VAL A 210 16.94 9.27 7.71
CA VAL A 210 16.58 7.92 7.24
C VAL A 210 15.12 7.50 7.54
N ALA A 211 14.57 7.88 8.69
CA ALA A 211 13.18 7.59 9.05
C ALA A 211 12.15 8.52 8.35
N PHE A 212 12.61 9.64 7.79
CA PHE A 212 11.82 10.56 6.99
C PHE A 212 11.87 10.19 5.50
N ASP A 213 13.05 9.83 5.01
CA ASP A 213 13.28 9.42 3.61
C ASP A 213 12.59 8.06 3.31
N TYR A 214 12.47 7.21 4.33
CA TYR A 214 11.83 5.90 4.25
C TYR A 214 10.76 5.80 5.34
N PRO A 215 9.51 6.22 5.07
CA PRO A 215 8.57 6.64 6.11
C PRO A 215 7.86 5.50 6.85
N THR A 216 8.03 4.24 6.44
CA THR A 216 7.44 3.06 7.09
C THR A 216 8.52 2.02 7.40
N PRO A 217 8.30 1.12 8.37
CA PRO A 217 9.22 0.01 8.64
C PRO A 217 9.55 -0.83 7.39
N ALA A 218 8.55 -1.14 6.56
CA ALA A 218 8.73 -1.90 5.32
C ALA A 218 9.62 -1.18 4.30
N VAL A 219 9.36 0.11 4.05
CA VAL A 219 10.14 0.91 3.08
C VAL A 219 11.58 1.11 3.57
N LEU A 220 11.78 1.28 4.88
CA LEU A 220 13.11 1.37 5.47
C LEU A 220 13.87 0.04 5.38
N ALA A 221 13.19 -1.11 5.57
CA ALA A 221 13.80 -2.42 5.37
C ALA A 221 14.26 -2.62 3.93
N ASP A 222 13.47 -2.20 2.94
CA ASP A 222 13.81 -2.25 1.51
C ASP A 222 15.01 -1.36 1.15
N PHE A 223 15.13 -0.20 1.80
CA PHE A 223 16.31 0.65 1.65
C PHE A 223 17.56 -0.01 2.22
N LEU A 224 17.47 -0.55 3.44
CA LEU A 224 18.58 -1.27 4.05
C LEU A 224 18.98 -2.49 3.23
N ASP A 225 18.02 -3.16 2.59
CA ASP A 225 18.29 -4.31 1.72
C ASP A 225 19.13 -3.90 0.50
N ARG A 226 18.81 -2.75 -0.11
CA ARG A 226 19.58 -2.16 -1.21
C ARG A 226 21.00 -1.78 -0.79
N GLU A 227 21.15 -1.12 0.36
CA GLU A 227 22.45 -0.66 0.84
C GLU A 227 23.37 -1.83 1.27
N ILE A 228 22.80 -2.89 1.85
CA ILE A 228 23.56 -4.06 2.32
C ILE A 228 23.82 -5.07 1.20
N GLY A 229 22.86 -5.29 0.30
CA GLY A 229 22.90 -6.31 -0.75
C GLY A 229 23.91 -6.05 -1.88
N GLY A 230 24.78 -5.05 -1.75
CA GLY A 230 25.87 -4.72 -2.69
C GLY A 230 25.42 -4.18 -4.06
N ARG A 231 24.15 -4.34 -4.43
CA ARG A 231 23.54 -3.73 -5.61
C ARG A 231 23.24 -2.27 -5.29
N ALA A 232 24.19 -1.40 -5.63
CA ALA A 232 23.77 -0.21 -6.36
C ALA A 232 22.77 -0.71 -7.40
N ALA A 233 21.49 -0.36 -7.26
CA ALA A 233 20.61 -0.40 -8.40
C ALA A 233 21.39 0.26 -9.55
N PRO A 234 21.30 -0.21 -10.80
CA PRO A 234 21.66 0.66 -11.90
C PRO A 234 20.88 1.94 -11.61
N ALA A 235 21.57 3.03 -11.24
CA ALA A 235 20.94 4.24 -10.75
C ALA A 235 19.93 4.64 -11.81
N LEU A 236 18.63 4.35 -11.61
CA LEU A 236 17.61 4.13 -12.66
C LEU A 236 18.16 4.66 -13.96
N ALA A 237 18.98 3.85 -14.65
CA ALA A 237 19.68 4.38 -15.82
C ALA A 237 18.50 4.74 -16.69
N PRO A 238 18.29 6.03 -17.07
CA PRO A 238 17.12 6.42 -17.82
C PRO A 238 17.10 5.43 -18.96
N THR A 239 16.10 4.54 -18.94
CA THR A 239 15.95 3.55 -19.97
C THR A 239 15.95 4.41 -21.20
N ALA A 240 16.98 4.27 -22.03
CA ALA A 240 17.03 4.95 -23.30
C ALA A 240 15.92 4.30 -24.12
N ALA A 241 14.68 4.67 -23.80
CA ALA A 241 13.58 4.66 -24.72
C ALA A 241 14.15 5.31 -25.98
N ALA A 242 13.99 4.63 -27.11
CA ALA A 242 14.30 5.20 -28.41
C ALA A 242 13.83 6.65 -28.37
N ALA A 243 14.74 7.61 -28.61
CA ALA A 243 14.47 9.03 -28.42
C ALA A 243 13.07 9.34 -28.97
N PRO A 244 12.09 9.68 -28.12
CA PRO A 244 10.73 9.84 -28.56
C PRO A 244 10.74 10.85 -29.69
N GLY A 245 10.01 10.56 -30.75
CA GLY A 245 9.72 11.61 -31.71
C GLY A 245 9.03 12.73 -30.92
N VAL A 246 9.42 13.99 -31.17
CA VAL A 246 8.71 15.20 -30.68
C VAL A 246 7.20 15.16 -31.01
N ASP A 247 6.83 14.20 -31.86
CA ASP A 247 5.61 13.93 -32.57
C ASP A 247 4.75 12.80 -31.97
N GLU A 248 5.12 12.25 -30.82
CA GLU A 248 4.43 11.12 -30.21
C GLU A 248 2.98 11.46 -29.78
N PRO A 249 1.97 10.68 -30.24
CA PRO A 249 0.59 10.82 -29.77
C PRO A 249 0.43 10.36 -28.32
N ILE A 250 -0.41 11.06 -27.55
CA ILE A 250 -0.68 10.73 -26.14
C ILE A 250 -2.04 10.05 -26.04
N ALA A 251 -2.07 8.83 -25.52
CA ALA A 251 -3.28 8.07 -25.26
C ALA A 251 -3.96 8.56 -23.98
N ILE A 252 -5.29 8.71 -24.03
CA ILE A 252 -6.13 8.78 -22.83
C ILE A 252 -6.51 7.33 -22.51
N VAL A 253 -5.99 6.80 -21.39
CA VAL A 253 -6.18 5.40 -20.99
C VAL A 253 -7.23 5.22 -19.89
N GLY A 254 -7.51 6.28 -19.13
CA GLY A 254 -8.57 6.31 -18.11
C GLY A 254 -9.15 7.70 -17.94
N MET A 255 -10.39 7.79 -17.46
CA MET A 255 -11.04 9.07 -17.15
C MET A 255 -12.08 8.93 -16.04
N ALA A 256 -12.21 9.94 -15.19
CA ALA A 256 -13.20 10.01 -14.12
C ALA A 256 -13.70 11.45 -13.96
N CYS A 257 -14.94 11.64 -13.47
CA CYS A 257 -15.49 12.97 -13.26
C CYS A 257 -16.59 13.02 -12.21
N ARG A 258 -16.86 14.25 -11.72
CA ARG A 258 -18.09 14.65 -11.05
C ARG A 258 -18.59 15.96 -11.68
N PHE A 259 -19.85 16.00 -12.08
CA PHE A 259 -20.49 17.20 -12.66
C PHE A 259 -21.92 17.39 -12.13
N PRO A 260 -22.52 18.58 -12.28
CA PRO A 260 -23.90 18.83 -11.87
C PRO A 260 -24.89 17.86 -12.52
N GLY A 261 -26.05 17.70 -11.89
CA GLY A 261 -27.03 16.68 -12.29
C GLY A 261 -26.73 15.28 -11.74
N ASP A 262 -26.01 15.21 -10.62
CA ASP A 262 -25.61 13.95 -9.95
C ASP A 262 -24.74 13.04 -10.84
N VAL A 263 -23.99 13.65 -11.77
CA VAL A 263 -23.06 12.94 -12.64
C VAL A 263 -21.83 12.53 -11.85
N ARG A 264 -21.60 11.23 -11.74
CA ARG A 264 -20.46 10.62 -11.04
C ARG A 264 -19.53 9.82 -11.94
N THR A 265 -19.89 9.61 -13.21
CA THR A 265 -19.06 8.88 -14.16
C THR A 265 -19.10 9.53 -15.56
N PRO A 266 -18.11 9.26 -16.43
CA PRO A 266 -18.15 9.68 -17.83
C PRO A 266 -19.40 9.19 -18.58
N GLU A 267 -19.88 7.99 -18.26
CA GLU A 267 -21.09 7.39 -18.83
C GLU A 267 -22.33 8.19 -18.41
N GLN A 268 -22.44 8.57 -17.14
CA GLN A 268 -23.55 9.41 -16.68
C GLN A 268 -23.52 10.82 -17.30
N LEU A 269 -22.33 11.38 -17.54
CA LEU A 269 -22.20 12.64 -18.29
C LEU A 269 -22.70 12.47 -19.73
N TRP A 270 -22.36 11.34 -20.36
CA TRP A 270 -22.81 10.99 -21.71
C TRP A 270 -24.34 10.84 -21.79
N ASP A 271 -24.95 10.12 -20.86
CA ASP A 271 -26.41 9.97 -20.76
C ASP A 271 -27.09 11.33 -20.59
N LEU A 272 -26.55 12.20 -19.74
CA LEU A 272 -27.06 13.57 -19.54
C LEU A 272 -27.03 14.39 -20.85
N VAL A 273 -25.88 14.45 -21.54
CA VAL A 273 -25.75 15.30 -22.74
C VAL A 273 -26.53 14.76 -23.93
N THR A 274 -26.67 13.44 -24.05
CA THR A 274 -27.47 12.80 -25.12
C THR A 274 -28.97 12.87 -24.87
N ALA A 275 -29.41 12.86 -23.61
CA ALA A 275 -30.79 13.16 -23.24
C ALA A 275 -31.17 14.63 -23.48
N GLY A 276 -30.19 15.51 -23.77
CA GLY A 276 -30.40 16.93 -23.95
C GLY A 276 -30.82 17.64 -22.65
N ALA A 277 -30.35 17.13 -21.50
CA ALA A 277 -30.74 17.67 -20.20
C ALA A 277 -30.03 19.00 -19.88
N ASP A 278 -30.78 19.91 -19.26
CA ASP A 278 -30.32 21.15 -18.62
C ASP A 278 -30.40 20.95 -17.11
N VAL A 279 -29.25 20.94 -16.44
CA VAL A 279 -29.13 20.63 -15.00
C VAL A 279 -28.87 21.86 -14.13
N ILE A 280 -29.11 23.06 -14.65
CA ILE A 280 -29.05 24.28 -13.85
C ILE A 280 -30.17 24.26 -12.79
N ALA A 281 -29.77 24.36 -11.52
CA ALA A 281 -30.60 24.14 -10.34
C ALA A 281 -30.38 25.22 -9.26
N PRO A 282 -31.25 25.33 -8.24
CA PRO A 282 -31.07 26.27 -7.13
C PRO A 282 -29.75 26.07 -6.36
N PHE A 283 -29.27 27.12 -5.70
CA PHE A 283 -28.04 27.05 -4.90
C PHE A 283 -28.12 26.04 -3.74
N PRO A 284 -26.99 25.42 -3.34
CA PRO A 284 -26.94 24.50 -2.21
C PRO A 284 -27.27 25.23 -0.90
N THR A 285 -28.10 24.62 -0.05
CA THR A 285 -28.56 25.20 1.23
C THR A 285 -27.73 24.75 2.43
N ASP A 286 -26.80 23.82 2.22
CA ASP A 286 -26.03 23.14 3.27
C ASP A 286 -24.59 23.69 3.42
N ARG A 287 -24.22 24.72 2.64
CA ARG A 287 -22.88 25.32 2.67
C ARG A 287 -22.75 26.50 3.62
N GLY A 288 -23.82 26.89 4.30
CA GLY A 288 -23.85 28.03 5.23
C GLY A 288 -23.75 29.38 4.52
N TRP A 289 -24.29 29.49 3.31
CA TRP A 289 -24.41 30.76 2.57
C TRP A 289 -25.65 31.52 3.06
N ASP A 290 -25.54 32.85 3.21
CA ASP A 290 -26.72 33.70 3.41
C ASP A 290 -27.37 33.98 2.05
N LEU A 291 -28.28 33.09 1.64
CA LEU A 291 -28.96 33.21 0.35
C LEU A 291 -29.88 34.44 0.30
N ALA A 292 -30.38 34.93 1.43
CA ALA A 292 -31.24 36.10 1.48
C ALA A 292 -30.44 37.38 1.17
N ASP A 293 -29.24 37.51 1.73
CA ASP A 293 -28.33 38.65 1.46
C ASP A 293 -27.87 38.69 -0.01
N LEU A 294 -27.72 37.52 -0.66
CA LEU A 294 -27.33 37.43 -2.07
C LEU A 294 -28.42 37.86 -3.07
N HIS A 295 -29.69 37.95 -2.67
CA HIS A 295 -30.78 38.35 -3.58
C HIS A 295 -30.70 39.83 -3.99
N GLY A 296 -30.29 40.72 -3.07
CA GLY A 296 -30.50 42.17 -3.23
C GLY A 296 -31.99 42.56 -3.18
N ASP A 297 -32.31 43.78 -3.63
CA ASP A 297 -33.71 44.23 -3.73
C ASP A 297 -34.33 43.84 -5.08
N ALA A 298 -35.65 43.60 -5.12
CA ALA A 298 -36.34 43.20 -6.33
C ALA A 298 -36.33 44.35 -7.36
N GLY A 299 -35.57 44.18 -8.44
CA GLY A 299 -35.42 45.18 -9.53
C GLY A 299 -34.01 45.73 -9.72
N ASP A 300 -33.01 45.24 -8.97
CA ASP A 300 -31.60 45.57 -9.18
C ASP A 300 -30.98 44.65 -10.25
N ASP A 301 -30.54 45.22 -11.37
CA ASP A 301 -29.85 44.52 -12.46
C ASP A 301 -28.47 43.96 -12.05
N THR A 302 -28.03 44.17 -10.80
CA THR A 302 -26.81 43.59 -10.21
C THR A 302 -27.06 42.42 -9.26
N ALA A 303 -28.32 41.98 -9.12
CA ALA A 303 -28.71 40.85 -8.29
C ALA A 303 -28.04 39.54 -8.72
N THR A 304 -27.59 38.74 -7.74
CA THR A 304 -26.95 37.45 -8.02
C THR A 304 -27.99 36.44 -8.51
N PRO A 305 -27.76 35.71 -9.61
CA PRO A 305 -28.68 34.66 -10.04
C PRO A 305 -28.83 33.63 -8.92
N GLN A 306 -30.03 33.08 -8.73
CA GLN A 306 -30.31 32.13 -7.64
C GLN A 306 -30.25 30.67 -8.13
N ARG A 307 -29.61 30.43 -9.29
CA ARG A 307 -29.46 29.11 -9.92
C ARG A 307 -28.09 28.98 -10.60
N GLY A 308 -27.55 27.76 -10.65
CA GLY A 308 -26.28 27.40 -11.28
C GLY A 308 -26.10 25.87 -11.32
N GLY A 309 -24.93 25.38 -11.71
CA GLY A 309 -24.62 23.95 -11.70
C GLY A 309 -23.80 23.56 -10.46
N PHE A 310 -24.34 22.79 -9.52
CA PHE A 310 -23.66 22.47 -8.26
C PHE A 310 -23.44 20.98 -8.03
N LEU A 311 -22.37 20.67 -7.29
CA LEU A 311 -22.13 19.37 -6.67
C LEU A 311 -22.73 19.40 -5.27
N TYR A 312 -23.93 18.82 -5.09
CA TYR A 312 -24.61 18.85 -3.79
C TYR A 312 -23.92 17.98 -2.73
N ASP A 313 -23.14 16.99 -3.15
CA ASP A 313 -22.36 16.10 -2.28
C ASP A 313 -20.88 16.52 -2.16
N ALA A 314 -20.53 17.78 -2.48
CA ALA A 314 -19.15 18.27 -2.42
C ALA A 314 -18.49 18.14 -1.02
N ALA A 315 -19.30 18.03 0.04
CA ALA A 315 -18.79 17.84 1.40
C ALA A 315 -18.45 16.37 1.72
N ASP A 316 -18.87 15.42 0.90
CA ASP A 316 -18.77 13.99 1.19
C ASP A 316 -17.42 13.43 0.74
N PHE A 317 -16.74 12.68 1.61
CA PHE A 317 -15.42 12.12 1.34
C PHE A 317 -15.13 10.88 2.20
N ASP A 318 -14.37 9.92 1.68
CA ASP A 318 -13.88 8.77 2.47
C ASP A 318 -12.46 9.04 2.97
N ALA A 319 -12.35 9.72 4.11
CA ALA A 319 -11.05 10.12 4.67
C ALA A 319 -10.20 8.91 5.12
N ALA A 320 -10.84 7.90 5.71
CA ALA A 320 -10.16 6.73 6.25
C ALA A 320 -9.48 5.91 5.14
N PHE A 321 -10.11 5.79 3.97
CA PHE A 321 -9.51 5.11 2.81
C PHE A 321 -8.14 5.68 2.43
N PHE A 322 -7.99 7.01 2.51
CA PHE A 322 -6.77 7.73 2.17
C PHE A 322 -5.82 7.92 3.37
N GLY A 323 -6.10 7.33 4.54
CA GLY A 323 -5.28 7.53 5.74
C GLY A 323 -5.33 8.96 6.29
N ILE A 324 -6.40 9.71 5.98
CA ILE A 324 -6.59 11.09 6.42
C ILE A 324 -7.46 11.09 7.67
N SER A 325 -7.02 11.80 8.71
CA SER A 325 -7.81 11.93 9.94
C SER A 325 -9.08 12.76 9.71
N PRO A 326 -10.19 12.51 10.44
CA PRO A 326 -11.40 13.33 10.34
C PRO A 326 -11.16 14.84 10.53
N ARG A 327 -10.21 15.21 11.41
CA ARG A 327 -9.84 16.62 11.67
C ARG A 327 -9.13 17.25 10.47
N GLU A 328 -8.21 16.53 9.84
CA GLU A 328 -7.57 17.00 8.62
C GLU A 328 -8.58 17.07 7.46
N ALA A 329 -9.42 16.05 7.29
CA ALA A 329 -10.45 16.03 6.25
C ALA A 329 -11.44 17.21 6.36
N LEU A 330 -11.79 17.61 7.60
CA LEU A 330 -12.59 18.80 7.86
C LEU A 330 -11.88 20.10 7.44
N ALA A 331 -10.57 20.18 7.59
CA ALA A 331 -9.76 21.34 7.17
C ALA A 331 -9.45 21.35 5.66
N MET A 332 -9.67 20.23 4.96
CA MET A 332 -9.36 20.08 3.54
C MET A 332 -10.43 20.71 2.65
N ASP A 333 -9.97 21.54 1.71
CA ASP A 333 -10.76 22.04 0.60
C ASP A 333 -11.42 20.84 -0.13
N PRO A 334 -12.75 20.85 -0.34
CA PRO A 334 -13.48 19.89 -1.17
C PRO A 334 -12.79 19.56 -2.50
N GLN A 335 -12.13 20.55 -3.10
CA GLN A 335 -11.39 20.38 -4.35
C GLN A 335 -10.28 19.32 -4.20
N GLN A 336 -9.50 19.36 -3.11
CA GLN A 336 -8.47 18.36 -2.85
C GLN A 336 -9.07 16.96 -2.62
N ARG A 337 -10.20 16.89 -1.91
CA ARG A 337 -10.90 15.62 -1.61
C ARG A 337 -11.43 14.95 -2.87
N LEU A 338 -12.15 15.70 -3.71
CA LEU A 338 -12.70 15.20 -4.97
C LEU A 338 -11.60 14.79 -5.96
N LEU A 339 -10.47 15.51 -5.98
CA LEU A 339 -9.30 15.14 -6.79
C LEU A 339 -8.71 13.79 -6.38
N LEU A 340 -8.67 13.48 -5.08
CA LEU A 340 -8.16 12.18 -4.61
C LEU A 340 -9.05 11.02 -5.08
N GLU A 341 -10.36 11.13 -4.92
CA GLU A 341 -11.30 10.09 -5.38
C GLU A 341 -11.28 9.95 -6.90
N THR A 342 -11.35 11.05 -7.65
CA THR A 342 -11.35 10.98 -9.12
C THR A 342 -10.02 10.53 -9.71
N SER A 343 -8.89 10.82 -9.05
CA SER A 343 -7.58 10.27 -9.45
C SER A 343 -7.51 8.76 -9.23
N TRP A 344 -8.00 8.27 -8.08
CA TRP A 344 -8.09 6.83 -7.82
C TRP A 344 -8.92 6.11 -8.88
N GLU A 345 -10.10 6.66 -9.15
CA GLU A 345 -11.01 6.11 -10.14
C GLU A 345 -10.46 6.12 -11.58
N ALA A 346 -9.65 7.12 -11.95
CA ALA A 346 -9.04 7.19 -13.27
C ALA A 346 -8.05 6.04 -13.50
N PHE A 347 -7.28 5.65 -12.47
CA PHE A 347 -6.41 4.47 -12.51
C PHE A 347 -7.21 3.17 -12.61
N GLU A 348 -8.24 2.98 -11.76
CA GLU A 348 -9.05 1.76 -11.78
C GLU A 348 -9.78 1.56 -13.12
N ARG A 349 -10.26 2.64 -13.75
CA ARG A 349 -10.88 2.61 -15.08
C ARG A 349 -9.89 2.34 -16.21
N ALA A 350 -8.62 2.66 -16.01
CA ALA A 350 -7.55 2.25 -16.92
C ALA A 350 -7.14 0.77 -16.75
N GLY A 351 -7.69 0.07 -15.75
CA GLY A 351 -7.30 -1.30 -15.40
C GLY A 351 -5.93 -1.36 -14.74
N ILE A 352 -5.51 -0.30 -14.07
CA ILE A 352 -4.22 -0.20 -13.36
C ILE A 352 -4.49 -0.16 -11.86
N ASP A 353 -3.90 -1.07 -11.09
CA ASP A 353 -3.89 -0.98 -9.63
C ASP A 353 -3.13 0.31 -9.21
N PRO A 354 -3.81 1.29 -8.57
CA PRO A 354 -3.16 2.55 -8.18
C PRO A 354 -1.95 2.36 -7.26
N LEU A 355 -1.91 1.28 -6.47
CA LEU A 355 -0.80 1.01 -5.56
C LEU A 355 0.44 0.47 -6.26
N THR A 356 0.31 -0.09 -7.47
CA THR A 356 1.47 -0.52 -8.26
C THR A 356 2.25 0.65 -8.86
N ALA A 357 1.63 1.84 -8.93
CA ALA A 357 2.27 3.08 -9.37
C ALA A 357 3.15 3.74 -8.28
N ARG A 358 3.18 3.20 -7.05
CA ARG A 358 4.07 3.70 -5.98
C ARG A 358 5.55 3.60 -6.40
N GLY A 359 6.30 4.69 -6.22
CA GLY A 359 7.69 4.82 -6.63
C GLY A 359 7.88 5.04 -8.13
N SER A 360 6.80 5.15 -8.92
CA SER A 360 6.90 5.43 -10.36
C SER A 360 7.04 6.93 -10.64
N SER A 361 7.62 7.27 -11.79
CA SER A 361 7.70 8.65 -12.29
C SER A 361 6.36 9.15 -12.84
N THR A 362 5.22 8.82 -12.22
CA THR A 362 3.91 9.31 -12.68
C THR A 362 3.73 10.79 -12.30
N GLY A 363 3.42 11.63 -13.30
CA GLY A 363 3.17 13.06 -13.09
C GLY A 363 1.73 13.40 -12.72
N VAL A 364 1.50 14.54 -12.08
CA VAL A 364 0.19 15.05 -11.66
C VAL A 364 0.05 16.53 -12.05
N TYR A 365 -0.89 16.83 -12.94
CA TYR A 365 -1.12 18.17 -13.48
C TYR A 365 -2.58 18.56 -13.26
N VAL A 366 -2.82 19.54 -12.38
CA VAL A 366 -4.17 19.92 -11.94
C VAL A 366 -4.45 21.38 -12.26
N GLY A 367 -5.51 21.63 -13.02
CA GLY A 367 -6.11 22.95 -13.13
C GLY A 367 -7.02 23.22 -11.94
N LEU A 368 -6.70 24.21 -11.11
CA LEU A 368 -7.51 24.55 -9.93
C LEU A 368 -7.60 26.06 -9.82
N ILE A 369 -8.78 26.55 -9.46
CA ILE A 369 -9.04 27.96 -9.18
C ILE A 369 -9.77 28.08 -7.85
N TYR A 370 -9.62 29.23 -7.20
CA TYR A 370 -10.14 29.55 -5.87
C TYR A 370 -9.44 28.81 -4.72
N HIS A 371 -9.29 29.52 -3.61
CA HIS A 371 -8.79 29.03 -2.33
C HIS A 371 -9.66 29.55 -1.18
N ASP A 372 -10.96 29.67 -1.45
CA ASP A 372 -11.92 30.39 -0.60
C ASP A 372 -12.41 29.56 0.60
N TYR A 373 -12.23 28.24 0.58
CA TYR A 373 -12.49 27.37 1.73
C TYR A 373 -11.67 27.74 2.97
N ALA A 374 -10.43 28.22 2.79
CA ALA A 374 -9.55 28.64 3.88
C ALA A 374 -10.25 29.66 4.79
N GLY A 375 -10.84 30.71 4.21
CA GLY A 375 -11.51 31.76 4.98
C GLY A 375 -12.73 31.28 5.76
N LYS A 376 -13.27 30.10 5.42
CA LYS A 376 -14.34 29.43 6.17
C LYS A 376 -13.81 28.51 7.27
N ALA A 377 -12.69 27.84 7.03
CA ALA A 377 -12.11 26.87 7.96
C ALA A 377 -11.27 27.53 9.07
N LEU A 378 -10.62 28.66 8.78
CA LEU A 378 -9.84 29.43 9.75
C LEU A 378 -10.73 29.93 10.91
N GLY A 379 -10.25 29.76 12.14
CA GLY A 379 -10.92 30.28 13.35
C GLY A 379 -12.14 29.47 13.79
N THR A 380 -12.34 28.26 13.23
CA THR A 380 -13.38 27.32 13.68
C THR A 380 -12.97 26.59 14.97
N SER A 381 -11.70 26.18 15.10
CA SER A 381 -11.10 25.74 16.37
C SER A 381 -9.57 25.70 16.29
N ASP A 382 -8.90 25.89 17.43
CA ASP A 382 -7.43 25.83 17.54
C ASP A 382 -6.84 24.49 17.04
N GLU A 383 -7.62 23.40 17.08
CA GLU A 383 -7.18 22.07 16.61
C GLU A 383 -7.20 21.92 15.08
N ILE A 384 -8.08 22.64 14.38
CA ILE A 384 -8.24 22.58 12.92
C ILE A 384 -7.24 23.52 12.24
N ASP A 385 -6.94 24.67 12.86
CA ASP A 385 -6.09 25.73 12.31
C ASP A 385 -4.71 25.24 11.86
N GLY A 386 -4.15 24.23 12.54
CA GLY A 386 -2.88 23.59 12.15
C GLY A 386 -2.91 22.85 10.80
N TYR A 387 -4.09 22.48 10.31
CA TYR A 387 -4.29 21.80 9.02
C TYR A 387 -4.78 22.73 7.91
N VAL A 388 -5.42 23.87 8.22
CA VAL A 388 -6.07 24.73 7.23
C VAL A 388 -5.11 25.21 6.13
N GLY A 389 -3.87 25.56 6.51
CA GLY A 389 -2.86 26.02 5.55
C GLY A 389 -2.61 25.01 4.43
N ASN A 390 -2.31 23.75 4.78
CA ASN A 390 -2.12 22.68 3.79
C ASN A 390 -3.45 22.19 3.20
N GLY A 391 -4.53 22.27 3.96
CA GLY A 391 -5.87 21.88 3.53
C GLY A 391 -6.43 22.74 2.41
N SER A 392 -5.96 23.98 2.26
CA SER A 392 -6.47 24.93 1.25
C SER A 392 -5.44 25.38 0.20
N ALA A 393 -4.16 25.04 0.37
CA ALA A 393 -3.11 25.43 -0.57
C ALA A 393 -3.26 24.75 -1.93
N GLY A 394 -3.24 25.54 -3.02
CA GLY A 394 -3.32 25.01 -4.39
C GLY A 394 -2.21 24.03 -4.74
N SER A 395 -0.96 24.30 -4.31
CA SER A 395 0.18 23.39 -4.54
C SER A 395 -0.02 22.02 -3.89
N VAL A 396 -0.73 21.96 -2.75
CA VAL A 396 -1.02 20.71 -2.05
C VAL A 396 -2.07 19.88 -2.79
N ALA A 397 -2.92 20.45 -3.65
CA ALA A 397 -3.90 19.67 -4.40
C ALA A 397 -3.27 18.60 -5.30
N SER A 398 -2.24 18.97 -6.08
CA SER A 398 -1.45 18.02 -6.88
C SER A 398 -0.47 17.23 -6.00
N GLY A 399 0.21 17.89 -5.07
CA GLY A 399 1.19 17.25 -4.19
C GLY A 399 0.61 16.16 -3.28
N ARG A 400 -0.65 16.31 -2.83
CA ARG A 400 -1.34 15.33 -1.97
C ARG A 400 -1.70 14.06 -2.74
N ILE A 401 -2.05 14.17 -4.02
CA ILE A 401 -2.23 13.00 -4.90
C ILE A 401 -0.89 12.24 -4.96
N SER A 402 0.20 12.92 -5.32
CA SER A 402 1.53 12.30 -5.38
C SER A 402 1.93 11.68 -4.05
N TYR A 403 1.72 12.37 -2.93
CA TYR A 403 2.05 11.86 -1.59
C TYR A 403 1.29 10.58 -1.23
N LEU A 404 -0.04 10.56 -1.41
CA LEU A 404 -0.86 9.41 -0.98
C LEU A 404 -0.71 8.20 -1.90
N PHE A 405 -0.51 8.44 -3.20
CA PHE A 405 -0.31 7.41 -4.20
C PHE A 405 1.16 7.00 -4.33
N GLY A 406 2.09 7.72 -3.67
CA GLY A 406 3.53 7.49 -3.75
C GLY A 406 4.12 7.76 -5.14
N LEU A 407 3.64 8.76 -5.86
CA LEU A 407 4.09 9.11 -7.21
C LEU A 407 5.28 10.08 -7.15
N GLU A 408 6.27 9.88 -8.00
CA GLU A 408 7.55 10.62 -7.99
C GLU A 408 7.76 11.50 -9.24
N GLY A 409 6.78 11.56 -10.15
CA GLY A 409 6.82 12.49 -11.29
C GLY A 409 6.47 13.94 -10.90
N PRO A 410 6.51 14.88 -11.85
CA PRO A 410 6.21 16.29 -11.56
C PRO A 410 4.78 16.47 -11.04
N ALA A 411 4.62 17.18 -9.92
CA ALA A 411 3.32 17.54 -9.34
C ALA A 411 3.10 19.05 -9.45
N VAL A 412 2.16 19.47 -10.30
CA VAL A 412 1.95 20.87 -10.67
C VAL A 412 0.47 21.23 -10.60
N THR A 413 0.17 22.30 -9.86
CA THR A 413 -1.13 22.96 -9.90
C THR A 413 -1.02 24.23 -10.74
N VAL A 414 -1.97 24.45 -11.65
CA VAL A 414 -1.97 25.58 -12.59
C VAL A 414 -3.28 26.36 -12.48
N ASP A 415 -3.14 27.69 -12.46
CA ASP A 415 -4.25 28.63 -12.57
C ASP A 415 -4.09 29.50 -13.83
N THR A 416 -4.88 29.20 -14.85
CA THR A 416 -5.13 30.07 -16.00
C THR A 416 -6.62 30.33 -16.15
N ALA A 417 -7.33 30.48 -15.02
CA ALA A 417 -8.78 30.63 -14.95
C ALA A 417 -9.54 29.49 -15.67
N CYS A 418 -10.43 29.83 -16.61
CA CYS A 418 -11.28 28.86 -17.31
C CYS A 418 -10.50 27.86 -18.19
N SER A 419 -9.24 28.17 -18.54
CA SER A 419 -8.41 27.29 -19.38
C SER A 419 -7.50 26.34 -18.59
N SER A 420 -7.52 26.38 -17.26
CA SER A 420 -6.57 25.66 -16.39
C SER A 420 -6.46 24.17 -16.68
N SER A 421 -7.58 23.44 -16.84
CA SER A 421 -7.52 22.00 -17.13
C SER A 421 -6.92 21.65 -18.49
N LEU A 422 -7.09 22.48 -19.52
CA LEU A 422 -6.45 22.23 -20.81
C LEU A 422 -4.97 22.64 -20.82
N VAL A 423 -4.59 23.65 -20.03
CA VAL A 423 -3.17 23.94 -19.78
C VAL A 423 -2.51 22.76 -19.06
N ALA A 424 -3.15 22.22 -18.02
CA ALA A 424 -2.68 21.04 -17.31
C ALA A 424 -2.51 19.83 -18.26
N LEU A 425 -3.51 19.57 -19.12
CA LEU A 425 -3.42 18.54 -20.17
C LEU A 425 -2.26 18.78 -21.15
N HIS A 426 -2.05 20.02 -21.59
CA HIS A 426 -0.94 20.36 -22.46
C HIS A 426 0.42 20.09 -21.79
N LEU A 427 0.60 20.53 -20.54
CA LEU A 427 1.84 20.31 -19.79
C LEU A 427 2.12 18.82 -19.55
N ALA A 428 1.09 18.04 -19.17
CA ALA A 428 1.20 16.60 -19.01
C ALA A 428 1.62 15.89 -20.31
N ALA A 429 1.01 16.29 -21.44
CA ALA A 429 1.37 15.76 -22.76
C ALA A 429 2.82 16.11 -23.15
N GLN A 430 3.31 17.30 -22.78
CA GLN A 430 4.72 17.66 -23.01
C GLN A 430 5.67 16.85 -22.14
N ALA A 431 5.36 16.66 -20.86
CA ALA A 431 6.19 15.88 -19.93
C ALA A 431 6.32 14.41 -20.35
N LEU A 432 5.22 13.80 -20.83
CA LEU A 432 5.24 12.45 -21.40
C LEU A 432 6.13 12.35 -22.65
N ARG A 433 6.04 13.33 -23.56
CA ARG A 433 6.90 13.39 -24.78
C ARG A 433 8.37 13.60 -24.45
N GLN A 434 8.66 14.34 -23.38
CA GLN A 434 10.01 14.61 -22.90
C GLN A 434 10.56 13.51 -21.99
N ASN A 435 9.74 12.48 -21.71
CA ASN A 435 10.05 11.39 -20.79
C ASN A 435 10.40 11.85 -19.37
N GLU A 436 9.82 12.98 -18.92
CA GLU A 436 9.84 13.40 -17.51
C GLU A 436 8.95 12.48 -16.65
N CYS A 437 7.95 11.86 -17.28
CA CYS A 437 7.07 10.87 -16.68
C CYS A 437 6.71 9.74 -17.66
N GLY A 438 6.35 8.57 -17.12
CA GLY A 438 5.83 7.43 -17.90
C GLY A 438 4.30 7.41 -18.00
N LEU A 439 3.63 7.91 -16.96
CA LEU A 439 2.18 8.12 -16.88
C LEU A 439 1.93 9.54 -16.37
N ALA A 440 0.77 10.12 -16.68
CA ALA A 440 0.39 11.42 -16.14
C ALA A 440 -1.11 11.51 -15.84
N LEU A 441 -1.44 11.96 -14.64
CA LEU A 441 -2.77 12.45 -14.30
C LEU A 441 -2.92 13.90 -14.75
N ALA A 442 -3.95 14.22 -15.52
CA ALA A 442 -4.21 15.57 -15.99
C ALA A 442 -5.70 15.91 -15.88
N GLY A 443 -6.04 17.05 -15.29
CA GLY A 443 -7.44 17.41 -15.12
C GLY A 443 -7.65 18.78 -14.52
N GLY A 444 -8.84 18.99 -13.95
CA GLY A 444 -9.11 20.18 -13.17
C GLY A 444 -10.36 20.10 -12.33
N VAL A 445 -10.46 21.02 -11.38
CA VAL A 445 -11.52 21.05 -10.37
C VAL A 445 -11.95 22.49 -10.08
N SER A 446 -13.24 22.65 -9.79
CA SER A 446 -13.79 23.90 -9.24
C SER A 446 -14.96 23.56 -8.33
N VAL A 447 -14.86 23.99 -7.07
CA VAL A 447 -15.94 23.96 -6.08
C VAL A 447 -16.01 25.34 -5.44
N MET A 448 -17.19 25.96 -5.47
CA MET A 448 -17.46 27.25 -4.86
C MET A 448 -17.77 27.04 -3.38
N SER A 449 -16.80 27.25 -2.49
CA SER A 449 -17.03 27.13 -1.04
C SER A 449 -17.78 28.33 -0.48
N THR A 450 -17.63 29.48 -1.12
CA THR A 450 -18.30 30.75 -0.81
C THR A 450 -19.02 31.33 -2.03
N PRO A 451 -20.02 32.20 -1.85
CA PRO A 451 -20.73 32.83 -2.97
C PRO A 451 -19.98 34.04 -3.55
N GLY A 452 -18.75 34.33 -3.12
CA GLY A 452 -18.03 35.57 -3.44
C GLY A 452 -17.86 35.81 -4.94
N MET A 453 -17.48 34.78 -5.69
CA MET A 453 -17.32 34.85 -7.14
C MET A 453 -18.63 35.10 -7.89
N LEU A 454 -19.74 34.55 -7.39
CA LEU A 454 -21.07 34.79 -7.95
C LEU A 454 -21.45 36.27 -7.76
N ALA A 455 -21.23 36.81 -6.56
CA ALA A 455 -21.48 38.22 -6.28
C ALA A 455 -20.58 39.16 -7.11
N GLU A 456 -19.30 38.85 -7.26
CA GLU A 456 -18.36 39.65 -8.05
C GLU A 456 -18.77 39.72 -9.54
N PHE A 457 -19.06 38.56 -10.16
CA PHE A 457 -19.46 38.53 -11.57
C PHE A 457 -20.84 39.12 -11.82
N SER A 458 -21.74 39.08 -10.83
CA SER A 458 -23.04 39.75 -10.92
C SER A 458 -22.88 41.27 -10.99
N ARG A 459 -21.98 41.86 -10.18
CA ARG A 459 -21.64 43.30 -10.25
C ARG A 459 -21.06 43.70 -11.61
N GLN A 460 -20.33 42.79 -12.25
CA GLN A 460 -19.76 43.00 -13.59
C GLN A 460 -20.76 42.73 -14.72
N ARG A 461 -21.99 42.31 -14.41
CA ARG A 461 -23.01 41.87 -15.38
C ARG A 461 -22.52 40.75 -16.30
N GLY A 462 -21.62 39.90 -15.77
CA GLY A 462 -21.04 38.77 -16.49
C GLY A 462 -21.90 37.51 -16.42
N LEU A 463 -22.79 37.40 -15.43
CA LEU A 463 -23.63 36.22 -15.23
C LEU A 463 -24.96 36.32 -15.99
N SER A 464 -25.43 35.18 -16.48
CA SER A 464 -26.80 35.06 -16.98
C SER A 464 -27.79 35.14 -15.79
N PRO A 465 -28.85 35.96 -15.87
CA PRO A 465 -29.87 36.08 -14.81
C PRO A 465 -30.56 34.76 -14.42
N ASP A 466 -30.66 33.81 -15.35
CA ASP A 466 -31.28 32.50 -15.09
C ASP A 466 -30.27 31.37 -14.85
N GLY A 467 -28.96 31.72 -14.81
CA GLY A 467 -27.86 30.79 -14.57
C GLY A 467 -27.53 29.86 -15.74
N ARG A 468 -28.09 30.09 -16.96
CA ARG A 468 -27.83 29.24 -18.13
C ARG A 468 -26.81 29.82 -19.08
N CYS A 469 -26.02 28.96 -19.72
CA CYS A 469 -25.13 29.32 -20.82
C CYS A 469 -25.83 29.09 -22.16
N ARG A 470 -26.24 30.15 -22.86
CA ARG A 470 -26.94 30.07 -24.16
C ARG A 470 -25.94 30.21 -25.32
N ALA A 471 -24.95 29.32 -25.35
CA ALA A 471 -23.80 29.40 -26.25
C ALA A 471 -24.23 29.49 -27.73
N PHE A 472 -23.85 30.60 -28.37
CA PHE A 472 -24.13 30.94 -29.78
C PHE A 472 -25.62 31.15 -30.14
N GLY A 473 -26.52 31.09 -29.16
CA GLY A 473 -27.94 31.38 -29.35
C GLY A 473 -28.24 32.88 -29.31
N ALA A 474 -29.35 33.32 -29.89
CA ALA A 474 -29.79 34.72 -29.86
C ALA A 474 -30.04 35.25 -28.44
N GLY A 475 -30.32 34.35 -27.48
CA GLY A 475 -30.54 34.70 -26.07
C GLY A 475 -29.27 34.82 -25.22
N ALA A 476 -28.07 34.77 -25.80
CA ALA A 476 -26.79 34.86 -25.08
C ALA A 476 -26.69 36.17 -24.26
N ASN A 477 -26.77 36.06 -22.93
CA ASN A 477 -26.87 37.20 -22.01
C ASN A 477 -25.95 37.08 -20.78
N GLY A 478 -24.94 36.20 -20.83
CA GLY A 478 -23.99 35.99 -19.74
C GLY A 478 -23.67 34.51 -19.52
N THR A 479 -22.72 34.24 -18.62
CA THR A 479 -22.34 32.87 -18.26
C THR A 479 -23.16 32.36 -17.08
N GLY A 480 -23.53 31.08 -17.11
CA GLY A 480 -24.01 30.35 -15.93
C GLY A 480 -22.85 29.65 -15.25
N PHE A 481 -22.54 29.94 -13.99
CA PHE A 481 -21.46 29.23 -13.30
C PHE A 481 -21.87 27.84 -12.82
N ALA A 482 -20.89 26.95 -12.85
CA ALA A 482 -21.03 25.60 -12.38
C ALA A 482 -19.74 25.08 -11.74
N GLU A 483 -19.90 24.00 -11.00
CA GLU A 483 -18.83 23.25 -10.35
C GLU A 483 -18.49 21.99 -11.14
N GLY A 484 -17.37 21.36 -10.82
CA GLY A 484 -17.05 20.07 -11.38
C GLY A 484 -15.61 19.64 -11.12
N VAL A 485 -15.36 18.36 -11.34
CA VAL A 485 -14.02 17.79 -11.41
C VAL A 485 -13.95 16.81 -12.57
N GLY A 486 -12.85 16.85 -13.31
CA GLY A 486 -12.53 15.83 -14.31
C GLY A 486 -11.05 15.49 -14.25
N MET A 487 -10.73 14.20 -14.32
CA MET A 487 -9.37 13.66 -14.33
C MET A 487 -9.20 12.68 -15.47
N LEU A 488 -8.09 12.81 -16.20
CA LEU A 488 -7.64 11.91 -17.26
C LEU A 488 -6.35 11.24 -16.82
N LEU A 489 -6.21 9.94 -17.11
CA LEU A 489 -4.93 9.25 -17.04
C LEU A 489 -4.36 9.12 -18.46
N LEU A 490 -3.13 9.59 -18.62
CA LEU A 490 -2.45 9.73 -19.88
C LEU A 490 -1.19 8.88 -19.93
N GLU A 491 -0.92 8.35 -21.12
CA GLU A 491 0.26 7.58 -21.42
C GLU A 491 0.70 7.87 -22.85
N ARG A 492 1.97 7.65 -23.17
CA ARG A 492 2.39 7.59 -24.57
C ARG A 492 1.62 6.47 -25.29
N LEU A 493 1.15 6.71 -26.53
CA LEU A 493 0.38 5.69 -27.26
C LEU A 493 1.18 4.38 -27.45
N SER A 494 2.49 4.50 -27.69
CA SER A 494 3.39 3.36 -27.84
C SER A 494 3.51 2.53 -26.56
N ASP A 495 3.51 3.19 -25.40
CA ASP A 495 3.56 2.57 -24.09
C ASP A 495 2.23 1.91 -23.73
N ALA A 496 1.09 2.59 -23.99
CA ALA A 496 -0.23 2.01 -23.79
C ALA A 496 -0.41 0.71 -24.59
N GLN A 497 0.04 0.69 -25.86
CA GLN A 497 0.02 -0.51 -26.69
C GLN A 497 0.94 -1.61 -26.15
N ARG A 498 2.15 -1.26 -25.71
CA ARG A 498 3.11 -2.22 -25.13
C ARG A 498 2.58 -2.84 -23.84
N ASN A 499 1.94 -2.03 -22.99
CA ASN A 499 1.43 -2.43 -21.69
C ASN A 499 0.04 -3.08 -21.79
N GLY A 500 -0.57 -3.11 -22.98
CA GLY A 500 -1.92 -3.65 -23.18
C GLY A 500 -3.03 -2.79 -22.57
N HIS A 501 -2.75 -1.51 -22.28
CA HIS A 501 -3.72 -0.58 -21.74
C HIS A 501 -4.74 -0.17 -22.80
N ARG A 502 -6.00 -0.02 -22.37
CA ARG A 502 -7.09 0.40 -23.26
C ARG A 502 -6.90 1.86 -23.66
N VAL A 503 -6.91 2.14 -24.95
CA VAL A 503 -6.89 3.53 -25.47
C VAL A 503 -8.33 4.00 -25.69
N LEU A 504 -8.76 5.03 -24.96
CA LEU A 504 -10.10 5.62 -25.09
C LEU A 504 -10.17 6.64 -26.24
N ALA A 505 -9.13 7.45 -26.37
CA ALA A 505 -8.89 8.41 -27.44
C ALA A 505 -7.42 8.86 -27.42
N VAL A 506 -7.03 9.68 -28.39
CA VAL A 506 -5.66 10.18 -28.54
C VAL A 506 -5.64 11.70 -28.57
N VAL A 507 -4.79 12.32 -27.75
CA VAL A 507 -4.42 13.74 -27.87
C VAL A 507 -3.37 13.87 -28.97
N ARG A 508 -3.80 14.36 -30.13
CA ARG A 508 -2.93 14.48 -31.33
C ARG A 508 -2.04 15.69 -31.30
N GLY A 509 -2.51 16.79 -30.73
CA GLY A 509 -1.76 18.03 -30.61
C GLY A 509 -2.53 19.06 -29.80
N SER A 510 -1.81 19.97 -29.17
CA SER A 510 -2.38 21.10 -28.45
C SER A 510 -1.47 22.31 -28.55
N ALA A 511 -2.03 23.50 -28.34
CA ALA A 511 -1.28 24.74 -28.28
C ALA A 511 -1.85 25.67 -27.22
N ILE A 512 -0.98 26.50 -26.66
CA ILE A 512 -1.31 27.57 -25.71
C ILE A 512 -0.80 28.89 -26.27
N ASN A 513 -1.56 29.98 -26.14
CA ASN A 513 -1.05 31.33 -26.36
C ASN A 513 -1.70 32.37 -25.42
N GLN A 514 -1.40 33.64 -25.65
CA GLN A 514 -1.97 34.78 -24.91
C GLN A 514 -2.62 35.78 -25.86
N ASP A 515 -3.72 36.39 -25.41
CA ASP A 515 -4.40 37.49 -26.07
C ASP A 515 -3.53 38.76 -26.17
N GLY A 516 -2.63 38.96 -25.21
CA GLY A 516 -1.74 40.11 -25.16
C GLY A 516 -2.51 41.41 -24.88
N ALA A 517 -2.18 42.47 -25.63
CA ALA A 517 -2.87 43.75 -25.51
C ALA A 517 -4.24 43.73 -26.22
N SER A 518 -5.24 43.12 -25.60
CA SER A 518 -6.64 43.15 -26.03
C SER A 518 -7.34 44.46 -25.58
N SER A 519 -8.62 44.63 -25.93
CA SER A 519 -9.41 45.83 -25.59
C SER A 519 -9.69 46.01 -24.09
N GLY A 520 -9.31 45.04 -23.26
CA GLY A 520 -9.41 45.06 -21.80
C GLY A 520 -8.92 43.72 -21.25
N LEU A 521 -8.44 43.67 -20.01
CA LEU A 521 -7.80 42.47 -19.43
C LEU A 521 -8.65 41.19 -19.60
N THR A 522 -9.96 41.33 -19.47
CA THR A 522 -10.93 40.22 -19.54
C THR A 522 -11.59 40.06 -20.91
N ALA A 523 -11.26 40.94 -21.87
CA ALA A 523 -11.86 40.92 -23.20
C ALA A 523 -11.12 39.93 -24.11
N PRO A 524 -11.82 38.95 -24.72
CA PRO A 524 -11.19 37.94 -25.57
C PRO A 524 -10.69 38.54 -26.89
N ASN A 525 -9.69 37.90 -27.52
CA ASN A 525 -9.11 38.34 -28.79
C ASN A 525 -9.24 37.30 -29.93
N GLY A 526 -10.12 37.58 -30.90
CA GLY A 526 -10.36 36.70 -32.06
C GLY A 526 -9.09 36.32 -32.84
N PRO A 527 -8.21 37.26 -33.22
CA PRO A 527 -6.93 36.93 -33.87
C PRO A 527 -6.05 35.96 -33.06
N SER A 528 -6.00 36.10 -31.73
CA SER A 528 -5.27 35.19 -30.85
C SER A 528 -5.89 33.79 -30.83
N GLN A 529 -7.21 33.69 -30.80
CA GLN A 529 -7.93 32.41 -30.93
C GLN A 529 -7.65 31.72 -32.27
N GLN A 530 -7.64 32.47 -33.38
CA GLN A 530 -7.25 31.90 -34.68
C GLN A 530 -5.80 31.39 -34.69
N ARG A 531 -4.87 32.11 -34.03
CA ARG A 531 -3.46 31.69 -33.93
C ARG A 531 -3.30 30.41 -33.13
N VAL A 532 -3.98 30.26 -31.99
CA VAL A 532 -3.86 29.04 -31.17
C VAL A 532 -4.47 27.83 -31.90
N ILE A 533 -5.57 28.02 -32.64
CA ILE A 533 -6.16 26.97 -33.49
C ILE A 533 -5.15 26.51 -34.54
N ARG A 534 -4.58 27.45 -35.32
CA ARG A 534 -3.58 27.12 -36.36
C ARG A 534 -2.34 26.45 -35.77
N GLN A 535 -1.88 26.88 -34.60
CA GLN A 535 -0.72 26.27 -33.94
C GLN A 535 -1.02 24.85 -33.45
N ALA A 536 -2.21 24.60 -32.88
CA ALA A 536 -2.60 23.26 -32.46
C ALA A 536 -2.70 22.30 -33.65
N LEU A 537 -3.25 22.76 -34.78
CA LEU A 537 -3.28 22.02 -36.05
C LEU A 537 -1.87 21.73 -36.57
N ALA A 538 -0.97 22.71 -36.54
CA ALA A 538 0.42 22.53 -36.91
C ALA A 538 1.14 21.51 -36.01
N ASN A 539 0.95 21.60 -34.70
CA ASN A 539 1.51 20.65 -33.72
C ASN A 539 0.96 19.23 -33.92
N ALA A 540 -0.29 19.08 -34.37
CA ALA A 540 -0.90 17.80 -34.70
C ALA A 540 -0.55 17.28 -36.11
N ARG A 541 0.08 18.13 -36.96
CA ARG A 541 0.28 17.93 -38.41
C ARG A 541 -1.02 17.66 -39.16
N LEU A 542 -2.04 18.47 -38.88
CA LEU A 542 -3.36 18.36 -39.49
C LEU A 542 -3.74 19.67 -40.19
N THR A 543 -4.67 19.57 -41.13
CA THR A 543 -5.31 20.71 -41.79
C THR A 543 -6.67 21.01 -41.12
N PRO A 544 -7.24 22.21 -41.30
CA PRO A 544 -8.55 22.51 -40.74
C PRO A 544 -9.66 21.54 -41.21
N ALA A 545 -9.59 21.00 -42.43
CA ALA A 545 -10.57 20.05 -42.96
C ALA A 545 -10.51 18.64 -42.32
N ASP A 546 -9.45 18.35 -41.56
CA ASP A 546 -9.28 17.08 -40.86
C ASP A 546 -10.10 16.99 -39.57
N VAL A 547 -10.58 18.11 -39.02
CA VAL A 547 -11.34 18.15 -37.76
C VAL A 547 -12.84 18.23 -38.04
N ASP A 548 -13.64 17.34 -37.48
CA ASP A 548 -15.07 17.24 -37.79
C ASP A 548 -15.92 18.15 -36.92
N ALA A 549 -15.56 18.25 -35.63
CA ALA A 549 -16.32 18.98 -34.64
C ALA A 549 -15.42 19.82 -33.71
N VAL A 550 -15.96 20.92 -33.18
CA VAL A 550 -15.36 21.71 -32.12
C VAL A 550 -16.31 21.75 -30.93
N GLU A 551 -15.80 21.28 -29.79
CA GLU A 551 -16.34 21.59 -28.47
C GLU A 551 -15.76 22.94 -28.05
N ALA A 552 -16.59 23.97 -28.14
CA ALA A 552 -16.19 25.36 -28.01
C ALA A 552 -15.95 25.76 -26.55
N HIS A 553 -15.32 26.92 -26.35
CA HIS A 553 -15.38 27.59 -25.06
C HIS A 553 -16.82 28.02 -24.77
N GLY A 554 -17.52 28.66 -25.72
CA GLY A 554 -18.98 28.82 -25.78
C GLY A 554 -19.65 29.11 -24.44
N THR A 555 -19.42 30.30 -23.89
CA THR A 555 -19.88 30.69 -22.55
C THR A 555 -21.29 31.29 -22.54
N GLY A 556 -21.89 31.57 -23.70
CA GLY A 556 -23.20 32.25 -23.75
C GLY A 556 -23.08 33.75 -23.53
N THR A 557 -21.89 34.33 -23.72
CA THR A 557 -21.66 35.76 -23.51
C THR A 557 -21.86 36.54 -24.80
N ALA A 558 -22.54 37.69 -24.72
CA ALA A 558 -22.88 38.50 -25.89
C ALA A 558 -21.64 38.97 -26.69
N LEU A 559 -20.50 39.16 -26.03
CA LEU A 559 -19.24 39.55 -26.67
C LEU A 559 -18.37 38.34 -27.07
N GLY A 560 -18.27 37.33 -26.20
CA GLY A 560 -17.34 36.22 -26.40
C GLY A 560 -17.78 35.25 -27.50
N ASP A 561 -19.07 34.92 -27.56
CA ASP A 561 -19.58 33.95 -28.53
C ASP A 561 -19.38 34.41 -29.98
N PRO A 562 -19.64 35.69 -30.37
CA PRO A 562 -19.30 36.15 -31.72
C PRO A 562 -17.81 36.12 -32.06
N ILE A 563 -16.95 36.46 -31.10
CA ILE A 563 -15.50 36.45 -31.30
C ILE A 563 -14.99 35.03 -31.57
N GLU A 564 -15.48 34.06 -30.80
CA GLU A 564 -15.12 32.65 -30.97
C GLU A 564 -15.66 32.08 -32.29
N ALA A 565 -16.94 32.30 -32.59
CA ALA A 565 -17.54 31.81 -33.83
C ALA A 565 -16.83 32.39 -35.07
N GLN A 566 -16.48 33.68 -35.06
CA GLN A 566 -15.70 34.30 -36.14
C GLN A 566 -14.30 33.70 -36.27
N ALA A 567 -13.62 33.38 -35.15
CA ALA A 567 -12.32 32.71 -35.19
C ALA A 567 -12.41 31.31 -35.82
N LEU A 568 -13.46 30.55 -35.51
CA LEU A 568 -13.74 29.24 -36.08
C LEU A 568 -14.10 29.34 -37.58
N LEU A 569 -14.96 30.28 -37.96
CA LEU A 569 -15.32 30.56 -39.35
C LEU A 569 -14.07 30.92 -40.18
N ALA A 570 -13.19 31.77 -39.65
CA ALA A 570 -11.95 32.21 -40.31
C ALA A 570 -10.80 31.17 -40.30
N THR A 571 -11.00 30.01 -39.66
CA THR A 571 -10.03 28.91 -39.63
C THR A 571 -10.66 27.64 -40.17
N TYR A 572 -11.41 26.93 -39.34
CA TYR A 572 -12.09 25.69 -39.71
C TYR A 572 -13.15 25.89 -40.80
N GLY A 573 -13.87 27.01 -40.82
CA GLY A 573 -14.94 27.26 -41.79
C GLY A 573 -14.47 27.51 -43.23
N GLN A 574 -13.17 27.64 -43.46
CA GLN A 574 -12.59 27.89 -44.78
C GLN A 574 -12.25 26.58 -45.50
N ASP A 575 -12.26 26.62 -46.85
CA ASP A 575 -11.87 25.51 -47.73
C ASP A 575 -12.59 24.16 -47.43
N ARG A 576 -13.85 24.24 -47.00
CA ARG A 576 -14.68 23.06 -46.70
C ARG A 576 -15.78 22.84 -47.75
N PRO A 577 -16.11 21.57 -48.06
CA PRO A 577 -17.33 21.23 -48.79
C PRO A 577 -18.58 21.71 -48.03
N ALA A 578 -19.55 22.27 -48.74
CA ALA A 578 -20.78 22.81 -48.13
C ALA A 578 -21.63 21.74 -47.42
N ASP A 579 -21.54 20.48 -47.86
CA ASP A 579 -22.20 19.31 -47.28
C ASP A 579 -21.45 18.74 -46.05
N ARG A 580 -20.25 19.26 -45.74
CA ARG A 580 -19.43 18.84 -44.59
C ARG A 580 -18.90 20.04 -43.79
N PRO A 581 -19.80 20.85 -43.19
CA PRO A 581 -19.39 21.96 -42.33
C PRO A 581 -18.71 21.46 -41.04
N LEU A 582 -17.98 22.34 -40.37
CA LEU A 582 -17.54 22.11 -38.99
C LEU A 582 -18.74 22.09 -38.07
N LEU A 583 -18.81 21.08 -37.21
CA LEU A 583 -19.90 20.94 -36.24
C LEU A 583 -19.53 21.60 -34.92
N LEU A 584 -20.39 22.48 -34.42
CA LEU A 584 -20.09 23.33 -33.28
C LEU A 584 -21.10 23.09 -32.15
N GLY A 585 -20.59 22.93 -30.93
CA GLY A 585 -21.42 22.86 -29.72
C GLY A 585 -20.65 23.22 -28.45
N SER A 586 -21.35 23.29 -27.32
CA SER A 586 -20.76 23.53 -26.00
C SER A 586 -21.49 22.75 -24.91
N ILE A 587 -20.76 21.98 -24.12
CA ILE A 587 -21.25 21.27 -22.92
C ILE A 587 -21.80 22.23 -21.87
N LYS A 588 -21.36 23.50 -21.88
CA LYS A 588 -21.81 24.50 -20.91
C LYS A 588 -23.31 24.78 -21.03
N SER A 589 -23.91 24.51 -22.19
CA SER A 589 -25.35 24.60 -22.38
C SER A 589 -26.14 23.56 -21.57
N ASN A 590 -25.51 22.44 -21.20
CA ASN A 590 -26.12 21.39 -20.37
C ASN A 590 -25.83 21.59 -18.88
N ILE A 591 -24.55 21.75 -18.53
CA ILE A 591 -24.09 21.69 -17.12
C ILE A 591 -23.69 23.04 -16.52
N GLY A 592 -23.71 24.11 -17.33
CA GLY A 592 -23.11 25.40 -16.97
C GLY A 592 -21.59 25.43 -17.15
N HIS A 593 -20.98 26.56 -16.81
CA HIS A 593 -19.53 26.76 -16.91
C HIS A 593 -18.83 26.20 -15.68
N ALA A 594 -18.30 24.97 -15.78
CA ALA A 594 -17.51 24.28 -14.73
C ALA A 594 -16.11 24.86 -14.47
N GLN A 595 -15.93 26.16 -14.73
CA GLN A 595 -14.75 26.98 -14.48
C GLN A 595 -13.41 26.28 -14.83
N ALA A 596 -12.51 25.97 -13.88
CA ALA A 596 -11.22 25.32 -14.20
C ALA A 596 -11.38 23.88 -14.73
N ALA A 597 -12.48 23.19 -14.39
CA ALA A 597 -12.83 21.87 -14.91
C ALA A 597 -13.54 21.93 -16.30
N ALA A 598 -13.84 23.11 -16.83
CA ALA A 598 -14.62 23.25 -18.06
C ALA A 598 -13.96 22.62 -19.29
N GLY A 599 -12.63 22.74 -19.39
CA GLY A 599 -11.86 22.16 -20.49
C GLY A 599 -11.91 20.64 -20.52
N VAL A 600 -11.61 20.01 -19.37
CA VAL A 600 -11.67 18.54 -19.24
C VAL A 600 -13.08 17.99 -19.39
N ALA A 601 -14.13 18.72 -18.97
CA ALA A 601 -15.53 18.34 -19.24
C ALA A 601 -15.80 18.21 -20.75
N GLY A 602 -15.31 19.17 -21.55
CA GLY A 602 -15.37 19.13 -23.00
C GLY A 602 -14.59 17.96 -23.61
N VAL A 603 -13.41 17.66 -23.08
CA VAL A 603 -12.62 16.48 -23.49
C VAL A 603 -13.40 15.20 -23.24
N ILE A 604 -13.95 14.99 -22.03
CA ILE A 604 -14.70 13.78 -21.67
C ILE A 604 -15.92 13.61 -22.60
N LYS A 605 -16.71 14.67 -22.84
CA LYS A 605 -17.82 14.65 -23.79
C LYS A 605 -17.37 14.20 -25.17
N MET A 606 -16.26 14.75 -25.67
CA MET A 606 -15.78 14.42 -27.02
C MET A 606 -15.19 13.02 -27.13
N VAL A 607 -14.53 12.51 -26.08
CA VAL A 607 -14.10 11.10 -26.01
C VAL A 607 -15.31 10.16 -26.06
N MET A 608 -16.38 10.46 -25.30
CA MET A 608 -17.62 9.67 -25.34
C MET A 608 -18.30 9.75 -26.69
N ALA A 609 -18.39 10.93 -27.30
CA ALA A 609 -18.91 11.12 -28.65
C ALA A 609 -18.18 10.26 -29.71
N MET A 610 -16.84 10.17 -29.62
CA MET A 610 -16.04 9.31 -30.51
C MET A 610 -16.34 7.82 -30.31
N ARG A 611 -16.45 7.39 -29.04
CA ARG A 611 -16.75 5.99 -28.66
C ARG A 611 -18.14 5.55 -29.11
N HIS A 612 -19.12 6.44 -29.05
CA HIS A 612 -20.51 6.16 -29.45
C HIS A 612 -20.81 6.52 -30.91
N GLY A 613 -19.88 7.17 -31.63
CA GLY A 613 -20.10 7.58 -33.02
C GLY A 613 -21.25 8.57 -33.19
N GLN A 614 -21.47 9.45 -32.19
CA GLN A 614 -22.59 10.39 -32.17
C GLN A 614 -22.15 11.74 -31.59
N LEU A 615 -22.68 12.83 -32.14
CA LEU A 615 -22.50 14.18 -31.62
C LEU A 615 -23.80 14.65 -30.94
N PRO A 616 -23.80 14.94 -29.63
CA PRO A 616 -24.99 15.43 -28.93
C PRO A 616 -25.30 16.89 -29.29
N ALA A 617 -26.55 17.30 -29.07
CA ALA A 617 -26.99 18.65 -29.33
C ALA A 617 -26.37 19.66 -28.35
N THR A 618 -26.26 20.92 -28.76
CA THR A 618 -26.04 22.07 -27.88
C THR A 618 -27.40 22.71 -27.60
N LEU A 619 -27.67 23.08 -26.35
CA LEU A 619 -28.97 23.60 -25.94
C LEU A 619 -29.09 25.12 -26.16
N HIS A 620 -30.33 25.61 -26.19
CA HIS A 620 -30.70 27.02 -26.27
C HIS A 620 -30.27 27.74 -27.57
N VAL A 621 -30.26 27.02 -28.69
CA VAL A 621 -29.87 27.53 -30.02
C VAL A 621 -30.99 27.44 -31.05
N ASP A 622 -32.26 27.44 -30.62
CA ASP A 622 -33.44 27.42 -31.52
C ASP A 622 -33.36 28.54 -32.58
N THR A 623 -32.90 29.71 -32.13
CA THR A 623 -32.50 30.83 -33.00
C THR A 623 -31.02 31.11 -32.77
N PRO A 624 -30.15 30.96 -33.80
CA PRO A 624 -28.73 31.30 -33.69
C PRO A 624 -28.54 32.83 -33.54
N SER A 625 -27.43 33.24 -32.94
CA SER A 625 -27.13 34.67 -32.74
C SER A 625 -27.00 35.44 -34.06
N GLU A 626 -27.70 36.57 -34.16
CA GLU A 626 -27.65 37.51 -35.29
C GLU A 626 -26.34 38.31 -35.35
N HIS A 627 -25.56 38.30 -34.26
CA HIS A 627 -24.25 38.95 -34.19
C HIS A 627 -23.12 38.13 -34.84
N ILE A 628 -23.47 36.96 -35.40
CA ILE A 628 -22.54 36.05 -36.08
C ILE A 628 -22.96 35.92 -37.54
N ASP A 629 -22.04 36.23 -38.45
CA ASP A 629 -22.24 35.96 -39.88
C ASP A 629 -21.95 34.49 -40.18
N TRP A 630 -22.95 33.63 -39.98
CA TRP A 630 -22.88 32.20 -40.26
C TRP A 630 -22.66 31.87 -41.75
N SER A 631 -22.85 32.85 -42.65
CA SER A 631 -22.60 32.67 -44.09
C SER A 631 -21.13 32.84 -44.48
N ALA A 632 -20.28 33.37 -43.57
CA ALA A 632 -18.86 33.64 -43.83
C ALA A 632 -17.97 32.39 -43.92
N GLY A 633 -18.49 31.20 -43.61
CA GLY A 633 -17.75 29.94 -43.66
C GLY A 633 -18.63 28.74 -43.32
N ALA A 634 -18.16 27.54 -43.65
CA ALA A 634 -18.92 26.31 -43.44
C ALA A 634 -18.81 25.82 -41.97
N VAL A 635 -19.52 26.47 -41.06
CA VAL A 635 -19.68 26.07 -39.65
C VAL A 635 -21.17 25.94 -39.34
N SER A 636 -21.57 24.88 -38.64
CA SER A 636 -22.96 24.56 -38.33
C SER A 636 -23.12 24.19 -36.85
N LEU A 637 -24.06 24.84 -36.17
CA LEU A 637 -24.41 24.51 -34.79
C LEU A 637 -25.10 23.13 -34.71
N LEU A 638 -24.75 22.37 -33.69
CA LEU A 638 -25.39 21.09 -33.35
C LEU A 638 -26.74 21.34 -32.65
N ALA A 639 -27.73 21.88 -33.36
CA ALA A 639 -29.06 22.14 -32.78
C ALA A 639 -29.83 20.84 -32.43
N GLU A 640 -29.49 19.74 -33.10
CA GLU A 640 -30.06 18.41 -32.88
C GLU A 640 -28.93 17.37 -32.77
N PRO A 641 -29.14 16.24 -32.07
CA PRO A 641 -28.16 15.18 -32.00
C PRO A 641 -28.00 14.50 -33.36
N ARG A 642 -26.76 14.15 -33.75
CA ARG A 642 -26.48 13.61 -35.09
C ARG A 642 -25.48 12.45 -35.02
N PRO A 643 -25.62 11.41 -35.87
CA PRO A 643 -24.56 10.44 -36.07
C PRO A 643 -23.27 11.13 -36.52
N TRP A 644 -22.12 10.68 -36.03
CA TRP A 644 -20.81 11.19 -36.44
C TRP A 644 -20.38 10.45 -37.71
N PRO A 645 -20.34 11.14 -38.88
CA PRO A 645 -20.07 10.48 -40.16
C PRO A 645 -18.76 9.69 -40.14
N GLU A 646 -18.80 8.48 -40.69
CA GLU A 646 -17.59 7.68 -40.95
C GLU A 646 -17.00 8.09 -42.30
N VAL A 647 -15.72 8.40 -42.29
CA VAL A 647 -14.91 8.77 -43.46
C VAL A 647 -13.64 7.93 -43.45
N ASP A 648 -12.88 7.93 -44.54
CA ASP A 648 -11.60 7.20 -44.66
C ASP A 648 -10.45 7.85 -43.86
N ARG A 649 -10.73 8.21 -42.61
CA ARG A 649 -9.80 8.70 -41.58
C ARG A 649 -10.47 8.61 -40.20
N PRO A 650 -9.68 8.58 -39.10
CA PRO A 650 -10.23 8.64 -37.74
C PRO A 650 -11.12 9.87 -37.52
N ARG A 651 -12.16 9.72 -36.68
CA ARG A 651 -12.94 10.86 -36.18
C ARG A 651 -12.05 11.80 -35.38
N ARG A 652 -12.16 13.11 -35.62
CA ARG A 652 -11.34 14.13 -34.94
C ARG A 652 -12.20 15.27 -34.47
N ALA A 653 -11.98 15.70 -33.23
CA ALA A 653 -12.59 16.90 -32.69
C ALA A 653 -11.55 17.77 -31.99
N ALA A 654 -11.83 19.06 -31.88
CA ALA A 654 -11.02 19.94 -31.05
C ALA A 654 -11.81 20.51 -29.88
N VAL A 655 -11.11 20.81 -28.79
CA VAL A 655 -11.66 21.38 -27.57
C VAL A 655 -10.95 22.71 -27.31
N SER A 656 -11.73 23.79 -27.20
CA SER A 656 -11.24 25.13 -26.89
C SER A 656 -11.52 25.52 -25.45
N SER A 657 -10.57 26.17 -24.79
CA SER A 657 -10.86 26.91 -23.55
C SER A 657 -10.04 28.18 -23.46
N PHE A 658 -10.71 29.29 -23.14
CA PHE A 658 -10.13 30.63 -23.11
C PHE A 658 -10.27 31.19 -21.71
N GLY A 659 -9.14 31.45 -21.06
CA GLY A 659 -9.11 31.98 -19.70
C GLY A 659 -9.42 33.47 -19.68
N ILE A 660 -10.14 33.94 -18.66
CA ILE A 660 -10.43 35.37 -18.48
C ILE A 660 -9.16 36.22 -18.32
N SER A 661 -8.02 35.62 -18.00
CA SER A 661 -6.70 36.26 -17.97
C SER A 661 -6.07 36.45 -19.37
N GLY A 662 -6.72 35.98 -20.43
CA GLY A 662 -6.25 36.04 -21.81
C GLY A 662 -5.45 34.82 -22.29
N THR A 663 -5.27 33.79 -21.45
CA THR A 663 -4.56 32.55 -21.84
C THR A 663 -5.51 31.59 -22.58
N ASN A 664 -5.22 31.32 -23.84
CA ASN A 664 -6.03 30.44 -24.69
C ASN A 664 -5.39 29.06 -24.86
N VAL A 665 -6.21 28.02 -24.90
CA VAL A 665 -5.78 26.67 -25.22
C VAL A 665 -6.70 26.05 -26.26
N HIS A 666 -6.10 25.32 -27.20
CA HIS A 666 -6.82 24.52 -28.17
C HIS A 666 -6.18 23.13 -28.27
N THR A 667 -6.97 22.08 -28.09
CA THR A 667 -6.52 20.68 -28.05
C THR A 667 -7.26 19.85 -29.08
N ILE A 668 -6.54 19.09 -29.90
CA ILE A 668 -7.09 18.20 -30.93
C ILE A 668 -7.06 16.77 -30.42
N LEU A 669 -8.24 16.15 -30.42
CA LEU A 669 -8.49 14.76 -30.07
C LEU A 669 -8.72 13.94 -31.35
N GLU A 670 -8.34 12.67 -31.30
CA GLU A 670 -8.57 11.69 -32.36
C GLU A 670 -9.08 10.38 -31.77
N GLN A 671 -9.96 9.72 -32.52
CA GLN A 671 -10.46 8.39 -32.22
C GLN A 671 -9.31 7.41 -31.97
N ALA A 672 -9.46 6.54 -30.97
CA ALA A 672 -8.50 5.49 -30.68
C ALA A 672 -8.26 4.62 -31.93
N PRO A 673 -7.02 4.18 -32.19
CA PRO A 673 -6.76 3.25 -33.29
C PRO A 673 -7.59 1.98 -33.09
N GLU A 674 -8.12 1.43 -34.18
CA GLU A 674 -8.78 0.13 -34.10
C GLU A 674 -7.80 -0.88 -33.50
N ALA A 675 -8.26 -1.61 -32.48
CA ALA A 675 -7.48 -2.69 -31.92
C ALA A 675 -7.25 -3.70 -33.05
N THR A 676 -6.03 -3.72 -33.60
CA THR A 676 -5.64 -4.77 -34.52
C THR A 676 -5.71 -6.04 -33.70
N PRO A 677 -6.60 -7.01 -34.02
CA PRO A 677 -6.61 -8.27 -33.29
C PRO A 677 -5.20 -8.81 -33.39
N ALA A 678 -4.52 -8.95 -32.25
CA ALA A 678 -3.20 -9.55 -32.22
C ALA A 678 -3.32 -10.87 -33.00
N PRO A 679 -2.41 -11.18 -33.95
CA PRO A 679 -2.44 -12.47 -34.62
C PRO A 679 -2.53 -13.50 -33.52
N THR A 680 -3.56 -14.36 -33.59
CA THR A 680 -3.78 -15.42 -32.61
C THR A 680 -2.55 -16.30 -32.68
N VAL A 681 -1.52 -15.97 -31.89
CA VAL A 681 -0.44 -16.89 -31.59
C VAL A 681 -1.19 -17.94 -30.81
N THR A 682 -1.49 -19.04 -31.48
CA THR A 682 -1.82 -20.30 -30.84
C THR A 682 -0.60 -20.69 -30.03
N VAL A 683 -0.41 -20.02 -28.89
CA VAL A 683 0.25 -20.64 -27.74
C VAL A 683 -0.60 -21.89 -27.52
N PRO A 684 0.00 -23.09 -27.51
CA PRO A 684 -0.76 -24.29 -27.20
C PRO A 684 -1.53 -23.97 -25.92
N ALA A 685 -2.86 -24.08 -25.97
CA ALA A 685 -3.71 -23.80 -24.83
C ALA A 685 -3.06 -24.48 -23.62
N ALA A 686 -2.63 -23.69 -22.63
CA ALA A 686 -2.36 -24.26 -21.32
C ALA A 686 -3.61 -25.08 -21.01
N VAL A 687 -3.40 -26.39 -20.82
CA VAL A 687 -4.43 -27.42 -20.87
C VAL A 687 -5.69 -26.90 -20.17
N THR A 688 -6.72 -26.55 -20.94
CA THR A 688 -8.03 -26.23 -20.40
C THR A 688 -8.61 -27.55 -19.88
N THR A 689 -8.22 -27.94 -18.67
CA THR A 689 -8.90 -29.00 -17.92
C THR A 689 -10.25 -28.44 -17.46
N GLY A 690 -11.37 -29.12 -17.76
CA GLY A 690 -12.72 -28.55 -17.65
C GLY A 690 -13.19 -28.15 -16.24
N ASP A 691 -12.49 -28.62 -15.20
CA ASP A 691 -12.87 -28.43 -13.79
C ASP A 691 -12.11 -27.29 -13.08
N LEU A 692 -11.21 -26.55 -13.77
CA LEU A 692 -10.57 -25.37 -13.19
C LEU A 692 -11.49 -24.15 -13.28
N THR A 693 -11.98 -23.67 -12.13
CA THR A 693 -12.77 -22.45 -12.03
C THR A 693 -11.88 -21.22 -12.11
N THR A 694 -12.30 -20.19 -12.86
CA THR A 694 -11.58 -18.91 -12.89
C THR A 694 -11.82 -18.16 -11.57
N PRO A 695 -10.77 -17.85 -10.80
CA PRO A 695 -10.93 -17.09 -9.57
C PRO A 695 -11.32 -15.64 -9.87
N CYS A 696 -12.32 -15.12 -9.15
CA CYS A 696 -12.70 -13.71 -9.15
C CYS A 696 -12.40 -13.13 -7.78
N VAL A 697 -11.45 -12.19 -7.71
CA VAL A 697 -10.96 -11.62 -6.45
C VAL A 697 -11.57 -10.26 -6.18
N LEU A 698 -12.05 -10.04 -4.95
CA LEU A 698 -12.55 -8.76 -4.47
C LEU A 698 -11.84 -8.40 -3.19
N SER A 699 -11.64 -7.10 -2.98
CA SER A 699 -11.16 -6.61 -1.70
C SER A 699 -11.53 -5.16 -1.45
N ALA A 700 -11.71 -4.81 -0.17
CA ALA A 700 -11.94 -3.44 0.26
C ALA A 700 -11.33 -3.14 1.63
N ARG A 701 -11.25 -1.84 1.99
CA ARG A 701 -10.73 -1.40 3.30
C ARG A 701 -11.66 -1.76 4.47
N THR A 702 -12.95 -1.96 4.20
CA THR A 702 -13.97 -2.28 5.21
C THR A 702 -14.89 -3.39 4.70
N GLY A 703 -15.58 -4.06 5.63
CA GLY A 703 -16.61 -5.06 5.30
C GLY A 703 -17.76 -4.47 4.47
N ASP A 704 -18.23 -3.27 4.83
CA ASP A 704 -19.32 -2.57 4.11
C ASP A 704 -18.92 -2.22 2.68
N ALA A 705 -17.68 -1.77 2.47
CA ALA A 705 -17.16 -1.50 1.14
C ALA A 705 -17.04 -2.77 0.30
N LEU A 706 -16.66 -3.91 0.90
CA LEU A 706 -16.60 -5.20 0.20
C LEU A 706 -17.99 -5.67 -0.24
N ALA A 707 -19.00 -5.52 0.63
CA ALA A 707 -20.38 -5.84 0.33
C ALA A 707 -20.93 -4.98 -0.82
N GLU A 708 -20.68 -3.67 -0.78
CA GLU A 708 -21.08 -2.73 -1.83
C GLU A 708 -20.34 -2.99 -3.15
N GLN A 709 -19.05 -3.36 -3.10
CA GLN A 709 -18.28 -3.73 -4.29
C GLN A 709 -18.89 -4.95 -4.98
N ALA A 710 -19.27 -5.98 -4.20
CA ALA A 710 -19.93 -7.16 -4.72
C ALA A 710 -21.29 -6.84 -5.34
N ARG A 711 -22.07 -5.93 -4.74
CA ARG A 711 -23.35 -5.46 -5.29
C ARG A 711 -23.16 -4.75 -6.62
N ARG A 712 -22.24 -3.78 -6.70
CA ARG A 712 -21.94 -3.03 -7.94
C ARG A 712 -21.46 -3.94 -9.05
N LEU A 713 -20.58 -4.90 -8.75
CA LEU A 713 -20.10 -5.86 -9.74
C LEU A 713 -21.22 -6.77 -10.25
N ARG A 714 -22.11 -7.23 -9.37
CA ARG A 714 -23.28 -8.03 -9.74
C ARG A 714 -24.21 -7.25 -10.67
N ASP A 715 -24.50 -6.00 -10.34
CA ASP A 715 -25.39 -5.13 -11.13
C ASP A 715 -24.76 -4.85 -12.53
N TRP A 716 -23.45 -4.55 -12.57
CA TRP A 716 -22.69 -4.39 -13.82
C TRP A 716 -22.68 -5.64 -14.69
N LEU A 717 -22.58 -6.84 -14.09
CA LEU A 717 -22.70 -8.09 -14.82
C LEU A 717 -24.13 -8.30 -15.36
N GLY A 718 -25.16 -7.74 -14.74
CA GLY A 718 -26.51 -7.72 -15.30
C GLY A 718 -26.57 -6.96 -16.63
N GLU A 719 -25.86 -5.85 -16.72
CA GLU A 719 -25.79 -4.98 -17.91
C GLU A 719 -24.82 -5.50 -18.98
N ASN A 720 -23.85 -6.35 -18.60
CA ASN A 720 -22.79 -6.84 -19.48
C ASN A 720 -22.82 -8.39 -19.63
N PRO A 721 -23.87 -8.98 -20.24
CA PRO A 721 -24.04 -10.43 -20.34
C PRO A 721 -22.99 -11.13 -21.21
N ALA A 722 -22.33 -10.41 -22.12
CA ALA A 722 -21.33 -10.95 -23.04
C ALA A 722 -19.93 -11.16 -22.43
N VAL A 723 -19.68 -10.67 -21.20
CA VAL A 723 -18.38 -10.78 -20.54
C VAL A 723 -18.14 -12.21 -20.05
N GLY A 724 -17.01 -12.79 -20.46
CA GLY A 724 -16.56 -14.11 -20.02
C GLY A 724 -15.92 -14.08 -18.63
N LEU A 725 -15.97 -15.22 -17.92
CA LEU A 725 -15.33 -15.37 -16.61
C LEU A 725 -13.80 -15.16 -16.64
N PRO A 726 -13.05 -15.64 -17.65
CA PRO A 726 -11.60 -15.41 -17.74
C PRO A 726 -11.23 -13.93 -17.78
N ASP A 727 -11.87 -13.15 -18.66
CA ASP A 727 -11.63 -11.70 -18.77
C ASP A 727 -11.95 -10.98 -17.46
N LEU A 728 -13.05 -11.36 -16.80
CA LEU A 728 -13.44 -10.79 -15.52
C LEU A 728 -12.43 -11.13 -14.41
N GLY A 729 -12.06 -12.40 -14.27
CA GLY A 729 -11.10 -12.84 -13.26
C GLY A 729 -9.76 -12.14 -13.43
N HIS A 730 -9.30 -12.02 -14.68
CA HIS A 730 -8.05 -11.32 -15.00
C HIS A 730 -8.12 -9.83 -14.66
N ALA A 731 -9.18 -9.13 -15.10
CA ALA A 731 -9.35 -7.70 -14.82
C ALA A 731 -9.43 -7.39 -13.30
N LEU A 732 -10.04 -8.28 -12.52
CA LEU A 732 -10.07 -8.18 -11.06
C LEU A 732 -8.70 -8.46 -10.43
N ALA A 733 -7.94 -9.42 -10.98
CA ALA A 733 -6.63 -9.82 -10.47
C ALA A 733 -5.51 -8.78 -10.72
N THR A 734 -5.54 -8.10 -11.87
CA THR A 734 -4.44 -7.23 -12.31
C THR A 734 -4.75 -5.74 -12.20
N GLY A 735 -6.03 -5.36 -12.25
CA GLY A 735 -6.46 -3.97 -12.30
C GLY A 735 -7.01 -3.39 -11.00
N ARG A 736 -6.92 -4.11 -9.87
CA ARG A 736 -7.49 -3.69 -8.58
C ARG A 736 -6.51 -3.93 -7.43
N SER A 737 -6.49 -2.99 -6.48
CA SER A 737 -5.68 -3.11 -5.26
C SER A 737 -6.19 -4.22 -4.34
N ALA A 738 -5.26 -4.94 -3.71
CA ALA A 738 -5.56 -5.98 -2.72
C ALA A 738 -5.62 -5.44 -1.27
N PHE A 739 -6.81 -5.06 -0.81
CA PHE A 739 -7.07 -4.51 0.53
C PHE A 739 -7.27 -5.58 1.62
N GLU A 740 -7.61 -5.13 2.83
CA GLU A 740 -7.66 -5.92 4.06
C GLU A 740 -8.86 -6.87 4.10
N HIS A 741 -10.06 -6.43 3.72
CA HIS A 741 -11.23 -7.31 3.65
C HIS A 741 -11.26 -7.96 2.27
N ARG A 742 -11.12 -9.28 2.20
CA ARG A 742 -10.94 -10.03 0.96
C ARG A 742 -12.05 -11.06 0.76
N ALA A 743 -12.49 -11.21 -0.48
CA ALA A 743 -13.34 -12.31 -0.91
C ALA A 743 -12.80 -12.90 -2.22
N VAL A 744 -12.67 -14.22 -2.29
CA VAL A 744 -12.33 -14.94 -3.52
C VAL A 744 -13.52 -15.80 -3.89
N LEU A 745 -14.06 -15.56 -5.08
CA LEU A 745 -15.15 -16.35 -5.65
C LEU A 745 -14.56 -17.39 -6.60
N LEU A 746 -14.96 -18.64 -6.44
CA LEU A 746 -14.56 -19.79 -7.27
C LEU A 746 -15.80 -20.34 -8.02
N PRO A 747 -16.40 -19.55 -8.94
CA PRO A 747 -17.63 -19.93 -9.62
C PRO A 747 -17.40 -21.03 -10.67
N ARG A 748 -18.38 -21.92 -10.83
CA ARG A 748 -18.41 -22.91 -11.93
C ARG A 748 -18.94 -22.31 -13.23
N ASP A 749 -19.77 -21.29 -13.09
CA ASP A 749 -20.49 -20.63 -14.16
C ASP A 749 -20.91 -19.23 -13.72
N ARG A 750 -21.49 -18.45 -14.64
CA ARG A 750 -22.00 -17.11 -14.34
C ARG A 750 -23.06 -17.10 -13.24
N GLN A 751 -23.91 -18.13 -13.16
CA GLN A 751 -25.00 -18.18 -12.18
C GLN A 751 -24.45 -18.33 -10.75
N SER A 752 -23.49 -19.23 -10.56
CA SER A 752 -22.78 -19.40 -9.29
C SER A 752 -21.93 -18.18 -8.93
N LEU A 753 -21.37 -17.45 -9.91
CA LEU A 753 -20.74 -16.15 -9.66
C LEU A 753 -21.74 -15.13 -9.10
N LEU A 754 -22.90 -14.94 -9.76
CA LEU A 754 -23.92 -13.99 -9.30
C LEU A 754 -24.46 -14.35 -7.91
N ALA A 755 -24.65 -15.64 -7.64
CA ALA A 755 -25.05 -16.12 -6.31
C ALA A 755 -23.95 -15.88 -5.26
N GLY A 756 -22.68 -16.10 -5.59
CA GLY A 756 -21.55 -15.80 -4.73
C GLY A 756 -21.42 -14.31 -4.43
N LEU A 757 -21.61 -13.43 -5.42
CA LEU A 757 -21.61 -11.98 -5.24
C LEU A 757 -22.78 -11.52 -4.36
N ALA A 758 -23.97 -12.11 -4.54
CA ALA A 758 -25.11 -11.84 -3.67
C ALA A 758 -24.82 -12.26 -2.21
N ALA A 759 -24.18 -13.41 -2.00
CA ALA A 759 -23.77 -13.85 -0.67
C ALA A 759 -22.72 -12.90 -0.04
N VAL A 760 -21.73 -12.40 -0.80
CA VAL A 760 -20.79 -11.36 -0.33
C VAL A 760 -21.50 -10.07 0.03
N ALA A 761 -22.45 -9.62 -0.79
CA ALA A 761 -23.22 -8.41 -0.53
C ALA A 761 -24.12 -8.51 0.71
N ALA A 762 -24.63 -9.71 1.03
CA ALA A 762 -25.49 -9.96 2.19
C ALA A 762 -24.73 -10.41 3.45
N ASP A 763 -23.41 -10.52 3.38
CA ASP A 763 -22.54 -11.14 4.40
C ASP A 763 -22.96 -12.58 4.79
N GLU A 764 -23.50 -13.36 3.85
CA GLU A 764 -23.97 -14.73 4.07
C GLU A 764 -22.94 -15.79 3.66
N PRO A 765 -22.89 -16.97 4.32
CA PRO A 765 -21.96 -18.04 3.94
C PRO A 765 -22.30 -18.63 2.56
N SER A 766 -21.27 -18.98 1.78
CA SER A 766 -21.44 -19.63 0.47
C SER A 766 -20.30 -20.61 0.19
N SER A 767 -20.62 -21.73 -0.45
CA SER A 767 -19.63 -22.77 -0.80
C SER A 767 -18.69 -22.38 -1.94
N VAL A 768 -19.01 -21.31 -2.68
CA VAL A 768 -18.18 -20.78 -3.78
C VAL A 768 -17.39 -19.54 -3.38
N VAL A 769 -17.47 -19.10 -2.12
CA VAL A 769 -16.82 -17.88 -1.63
C VAL A 769 -15.91 -18.21 -0.45
N VAL A 770 -14.66 -17.77 -0.54
CA VAL A 770 -13.75 -17.72 0.60
C VAL A 770 -13.60 -16.26 1.02
N ARG A 771 -14.02 -15.92 2.25
CA ARG A 771 -13.80 -14.59 2.85
C ARG A 771 -12.69 -14.63 3.89
N GLY A 772 -12.07 -13.48 4.11
CA GLY A 772 -11.25 -13.23 5.28
C GLY A 772 -10.90 -11.76 5.42
N THR A 773 -10.30 -11.43 6.56
CA THR A 773 -9.64 -10.15 6.78
C THR A 773 -8.16 -10.44 6.96
N VAL A 774 -7.32 -9.71 6.22
CA VAL A 774 -5.86 -9.77 6.29
C VAL A 774 -5.41 -9.64 7.73
N ARG A 775 -4.45 -10.49 8.13
CA ARG A 775 -3.85 -10.43 9.46
C ARG A 775 -2.35 -10.26 9.32
N PRO A 776 -1.71 -9.47 10.20
CA PRO A 776 -0.27 -9.43 10.26
C PRO A 776 0.25 -10.80 10.70
N GLY A 777 1.32 -11.27 10.07
CA GLY A 777 1.98 -12.51 10.48
C GLY A 777 2.80 -13.11 9.35
N ARG A 778 3.74 -13.95 9.74
CA ARG A 778 4.60 -14.71 8.81
C ARG A 778 3.87 -15.92 8.25
N LEU A 779 4.36 -16.39 7.10
CA LEU A 779 3.96 -17.63 6.45
C LEU A 779 4.95 -18.76 6.79
N ALA A 780 4.45 -19.86 7.34
CA ALA A 780 5.19 -21.11 7.45
C ALA A 780 4.66 -22.15 6.45
N VAL A 781 5.55 -22.76 5.67
CA VAL A 781 5.22 -23.88 4.78
C VAL A 781 5.70 -25.19 5.40
N LEU A 782 4.78 -26.15 5.55
CA LEU A 782 5.02 -27.39 6.29
C LEU A 782 4.77 -28.62 5.40
N PHE A 783 5.70 -29.57 5.42
CA PHE A 783 5.70 -30.75 4.56
C PHE A 783 5.28 -32.01 5.32
N SER A 784 4.34 -32.77 4.75
CA SER A 784 3.70 -33.91 5.42
C SER A 784 4.67 -35.08 5.64
N GLY A 785 4.35 -35.89 6.65
CA GLY A 785 5.06 -37.14 6.94
C GLY A 785 4.40 -38.36 6.31
N GLN A 786 4.98 -39.54 6.56
CA GLN A 786 4.36 -40.81 6.19
C GLN A 786 2.98 -40.96 6.89
N GLY A 787 1.97 -41.32 6.10
CA GLY A 787 0.56 -41.41 6.50
C GLY A 787 -0.37 -40.53 5.67
N ALA A 788 0.17 -39.53 4.95
CA ALA A 788 -0.59 -38.68 4.04
C ALA A 788 -0.74 -39.28 2.63
N GLN A 789 0.08 -40.25 2.26
CA GLN A 789 0.07 -40.83 0.91
C GLN A 789 -1.27 -41.50 0.59
N ARG A 790 -1.68 -41.39 -0.68
CA ARG A 790 -2.85 -42.08 -1.22
C ARG A 790 -2.62 -42.44 -2.70
N PRO A 791 -3.15 -43.58 -3.19
CA PRO A 791 -3.12 -43.87 -4.61
C PRO A 791 -3.75 -42.73 -5.42
N GLY A 792 -3.13 -42.38 -6.55
CA GLY A 792 -3.57 -41.29 -7.42
C GLY A 792 -3.22 -39.88 -6.95
N MET A 793 -2.46 -39.70 -5.87
CA MET A 793 -2.02 -38.37 -5.44
C MET A 793 -1.17 -37.67 -6.52
N GLY A 794 -1.44 -36.40 -6.77
CA GLY A 794 -0.74 -35.56 -7.75
C GLY A 794 -1.17 -35.78 -9.20
N ARG A 795 -2.06 -36.75 -9.49
CA ARG A 795 -2.42 -37.11 -10.86
C ARG A 795 -3.26 -36.04 -11.57
N GLU A 796 -4.20 -35.41 -10.87
CA GLU A 796 -5.08 -34.39 -11.46
C GLU A 796 -4.31 -33.09 -11.67
N VAL A 797 -3.50 -32.68 -10.67
CA VAL A 797 -2.64 -31.49 -10.81
C VAL A 797 -1.55 -31.66 -11.85
N TYR A 798 -1.02 -32.87 -12.06
CA TYR A 798 -0.13 -33.19 -13.18
C TYR A 798 -0.78 -32.94 -14.54
N GLY A 799 -2.06 -33.33 -14.70
CA GLY A 799 -2.80 -33.08 -15.93
C GLY A 799 -3.14 -31.60 -16.15
N ALA A 800 -3.30 -30.83 -15.07
CA ALA A 800 -3.78 -29.45 -15.11
C ALA A 800 -2.67 -28.39 -15.17
N PHE A 801 -1.53 -28.64 -14.52
CA PHE A 801 -0.50 -27.61 -14.30
C PHE A 801 0.88 -28.05 -14.84
N PRO A 802 1.37 -27.44 -15.94
CA PRO A 802 2.66 -27.79 -16.52
C PRO A 802 3.85 -27.63 -15.56
N VAL A 803 3.81 -26.63 -14.65
CA VAL A 803 4.86 -26.42 -13.64
C VAL A 803 4.98 -27.63 -12.71
N PHE A 804 3.84 -28.15 -12.24
CA PHE A 804 3.81 -29.34 -11.40
C PHE A 804 4.30 -30.57 -12.17
N ALA A 805 3.84 -30.74 -13.41
CA ALA A 805 4.23 -31.88 -14.24
C ALA A 805 5.75 -31.93 -14.47
N ALA A 806 6.34 -30.79 -14.84
CA ALA A 806 7.78 -30.67 -15.05
C ALA A 806 8.57 -31.00 -13.76
N ALA A 807 8.16 -30.45 -12.61
CA ALA A 807 8.82 -30.69 -11.34
C ALA A 807 8.70 -32.17 -10.89
N LEU A 808 7.54 -32.80 -11.09
CA LEU A 808 7.34 -34.20 -10.75
C LEU A 808 8.17 -35.13 -11.67
N ASP A 809 8.22 -34.84 -12.97
CA ASP A 809 9.00 -35.62 -13.93
C ASP A 809 10.50 -35.52 -13.63
N GLU A 810 10.99 -34.35 -13.23
CA GLU A 810 12.39 -34.16 -12.82
C GLU A 810 12.71 -34.97 -11.56
N ALA A 811 11.85 -34.92 -10.53
CA ALA A 811 12.02 -35.72 -9.32
C ALA A 811 12.00 -37.23 -9.63
N CYS A 812 11.07 -37.69 -10.48
CA CYS A 812 10.99 -39.09 -10.90
C CYS A 812 12.24 -39.50 -11.69
N ALA A 813 12.80 -38.65 -12.56
CA ALA A 813 14.01 -38.96 -13.32
C ALA A 813 15.21 -39.27 -12.41
N HIS A 814 15.29 -38.62 -11.24
CA HIS A 814 16.31 -38.91 -10.23
C HIS A 814 15.99 -40.12 -9.35
N LEU A 815 14.71 -40.37 -9.05
CA LEU A 815 14.28 -41.46 -8.16
C LEU A 815 14.18 -42.82 -8.87
N ASP A 816 13.70 -42.86 -10.11
CA ASP A 816 13.44 -44.09 -10.85
C ASP A 816 14.67 -45.02 -10.94
N PRO A 817 15.91 -44.53 -11.16
CA PRO A 817 17.11 -45.37 -11.14
C PRO A 817 17.44 -45.97 -9.76
N LEU A 818 16.91 -45.37 -8.69
CA LEU A 818 17.17 -45.76 -7.29
C LEU A 818 16.07 -46.63 -6.69
N LEU A 819 14.96 -46.80 -7.41
CA LEU A 819 13.78 -47.54 -6.97
C LEU A 819 13.64 -48.88 -7.71
N PRO A 820 12.95 -49.89 -7.13
CA PRO A 820 12.72 -51.16 -7.81
C PRO A 820 11.86 -51.06 -9.08
N ARG A 821 11.07 -49.99 -9.20
CA ARG A 821 10.12 -49.72 -10.28
C ARG A 821 10.00 -48.19 -10.48
N PRO A 822 9.58 -47.72 -11.66
CA PRO A 822 9.28 -46.32 -11.88
C PRO A 822 8.24 -45.80 -10.89
N LEU A 823 8.52 -44.66 -10.24
CA LEU A 823 7.71 -44.11 -9.17
C LEU A 823 6.31 -43.70 -9.66
N ARG A 824 6.24 -43.08 -10.84
CA ARG A 824 4.97 -42.59 -11.41
C ARG A 824 3.95 -43.70 -11.63
N ASP A 825 4.40 -44.90 -12.01
CA ASP A 825 3.53 -46.07 -12.20
C ASP A 825 2.86 -46.52 -10.90
N VAL A 826 3.54 -46.32 -9.76
CA VAL A 826 3.01 -46.60 -8.41
C VAL A 826 2.13 -45.46 -7.92
N LEU A 827 2.55 -44.20 -8.09
CA LEU A 827 1.80 -43.02 -7.68
C LEU A 827 0.44 -42.92 -8.36
N PHE A 828 0.39 -43.14 -9.68
CA PHE A 828 -0.82 -42.97 -10.49
C PHE A 828 -1.61 -44.27 -10.68
N ALA A 829 -1.21 -45.34 -10.00
CA ALA A 829 -1.94 -46.60 -10.01
C ALA A 829 -3.38 -46.41 -9.52
N THR A 830 -4.31 -47.08 -10.19
CA THR A 830 -5.72 -47.10 -9.77
C THR A 830 -5.84 -47.72 -8.38
N GLU A 831 -6.61 -47.09 -7.51
CA GLU A 831 -6.89 -47.59 -6.16
C GLU A 831 -7.41 -49.04 -6.20
N GLY A 832 -6.92 -49.88 -5.29
CA GLY A 832 -7.25 -51.31 -5.25
C GLY A 832 -6.53 -52.19 -6.28
N SER A 833 -5.63 -51.62 -7.09
CA SER A 833 -4.75 -52.42 -7.96
C SER A 833 -3.50 -52.91 -7.22
N PRO A 834 -2.87 -54.03 -7.65
CA PRO A 834 -1.63 -54.51 -7.04
C PRO A 834 -0.46 -53.50 -7.09
N HIS A 835 -0.50 -52.54 -8.04
CA HIS A 835 0.49 -51.48 -8.13
C HIS A 835 0.24 -50.37 -7.10
N ALA A 836 -1.02 -50.08 -6.78
CA ALA A 836 -1.36 -49.12 -5.73
C ALA A 836 -0.95 -49.63 -4.34
N ASP A 837 -1.01 -50.95 -4.09
CA ASP A 837 -0.53 -51.56 -2.85
C ASP A 837 0.98 -51.38 -2.63
N LEU A 838 1.76 -51.15 -3.70
CA LEU A 838 3.19 -50.85 -3.58
C LEU A 838 3.43 -49.50 -2.90
N LEU A 839 2.48 -48.56 -2.96
CA LEU A 839 2.61 -47.24 -2.32
C LEU A 839 2.68 -47.35 -0.79
N ASP A 840 2.15 -48.43 -0.19
CA ASP A 840 2.24 -48.69 1.24
C ASP A 840 3.61 -49.29 1.67
N GLN A 841 4.48 -49.62 0.71
CA GLN A 841 5.86 -50.01 1.00
C GLN A 841 6.70 -48.75 1.23
N THR A 842 7.47 -48.73 2.32
CA THR A 842 8.24 -47.57 2.80
C THR A 842 9.12 -46.94 1.72
N VAL A 843 9.74 -47.74 0.86
CA VAL A 843 10.57 -47.25 -0.24
C VAL A 843 9.80 -46.38 -1.24
N PHE A 844 8.57 -46.76 -1.60
CA PHE A 844 7.72 -45.99 -2.50
C PHE A 844 6.95 -44.88 -1.76
N THR A 845 6.55 -45.12 -0.51
CA THR A 845 5.85 -44.10 0.30
C THR A 845 6.70 -42.84 0.45
N GLN A 846 7.96 -42.99 0.88
CA GLN A 846 8.83 -41.84 1.15
C GLN A 846 9.24 -41.13 -0.14
N ALA A 847 9.63 -41.88 -1.18
CA ALA A 847 9.96 -41.32 -2.48
C ALA A 847 8.76 -40.59 -3.11
N GLY A 848 7.57 -41.19 -3.01
CA GLY A 848 6.33 -40.62 -3.52
C GLY A 848 5.90 -39.33 -2.82
N LEU A 849 5.97 -39.30 -1.48
CA LEU A 849 5.69 -38.09 -0.70
C LEU A 849 6.66 -36.97 -1.07
N PHE A 850 7.97 -37.24 -1.04
CA PHE A 850 8.98 -36.26 -1.40
C PHE A 850 8.74 -35.68 -2.81
N ALA A 851 8.57 -36.55 -3.82
CA ALA A 851 8.40 -36.10 -5.20
C ALA A 851 7.14 -35.24 -5.39
N VAL A 852 6.01 -35.63 -4.79
CA VAL A 852 4.75 -34.88 -4.87
C VAL A 852 4.83 -33.57 -4.10
N GLU A 853 5.41 -33.56 -2.91
CA GLU A 853 5.55 -32.35 -2.09
C GLU A 853 6.49 -31.32 -2.72
N VAL A 854 7.61 -31.76 -3.32
CA VAL A 854 8.49 -30.86 -4.11
C VAL A 854 7.74 -30.27 -5.30
N ALA A 855 7.02 -31.09 -6.06
CA ALA A 855 6.25 -30.61 -7.20
C ALA A 855 5.10 -29.67 -6.80
N LEU A 856 4.41 -29.94 -5.68
CA LEU A 856 3.39 -29.05 -5.12
C LEU A 856 3.99 -27.72 -4.66
N TYR A 857 5.16 -27.75 -3.99
CA TYR A 857 5.84 -26.53 -3.58
C TYR A 857 6.20 -25.66 -4.79
N ARG A 858 6.78 -26.25 -5.86
CA ARG A 858 7.09 -25.50 -7.09
C ARG A 858 5.85 -24.92 -7.76
N LEU A 859 4.72 -25.63 -7.69
CA LEU A 859 3.44 -25.11 -8.17
C LEU A 859 2.97 -23.91 -7.33
N VAL A 860 2.97 -24.03 -6.00
CA VAL A 860 2.59 -22.95 -5.09
C VAL A 860 3.51 -21.73 -5.22
N GLU A 861 4.81 -21.95 -5.34
CA GLU A 861 5.85 -20.93 -5.58
C GLU A 861 5.60 -20.18 -6.90
N SER A 862 5.12 -20.88 -7.94
CA SER A 862 4.77 -20.25 -9.23
C SER A 862 3.60 -19.27 -9.15
N PHE A 863 2.83 -19.29 -8.06
CA PHE A 863 1.78 -18.31 -7.75
C PHE A 863 2.28 -17.17 -6.85
N GLY A 864 3.60 -17.00 -6.71
CA GLY A 864 4.21 -15.92 -5.93
C GLY A 864 4.22 -16.13 -4.42
N ILE A 865 3.86 -17.33 -3.93
CA ILE A 865 3.87 -17.66 -2.50
C ILE A 865 5.30 -18.01 -2.08
N VAL A 866 5.88 -17.19 -1.21
CA VAL A 866 7.24 -17.38 -0.67
C VAL A 866 7.14 -17.53 0.85
N PRO A 867 7.63 -18.64 1.44
CA PRO A 867 7.60 -18.84 2.89
C PRO A 867 8.63 -18.00 3.63
N ASP A 868 8.30 -17.60 4.86
CA ASP A 868 9.27 -17.04 5.81
C ASP A 868 10.03 -18.14 6.56
N LEU A 869 9.36 -19.25 6.84
CA LEU A 869 9.94 -20.44 7.49
C LEU A 869 9.41 -21.72 6.82
N VAL A 870 10.24 -22.75 6.82
CA VAL A 870 9.83 -24.09 6.38
C VAL A 870 10.02 -25.12 7.48
N GLY A 871 9.28 -26.21 7.42
CA GLY A 871 9.45 -27.35 8.32
C GLY A 871 8.77 -28.57 7.74
N GLY A 872 8.95 -29.72 8.35
CA GLY A 872 8.24 -30.92 7.91
C GLY A 872 8.07 -31.91 9.05
N HIS A 873 7.42 -33.03 8.77
CA HIS A 873 7.27 -34.12 9.74
C HIS A 873 8.02 -35.35 9.25
N SER A 874 9.05 -35.78 9.97
CA SER A 874 9.88 -36.93 9.63
C SER A 874 10.46 -36.79 8.20
N VAL A 875 10.00 -37.59 7.24
CA VAL A 875 10.46 -37.50 5.84
C VAL A 875 10.24 -36.10 5.24
N GLY A 876 9.18 -35.39 5.65
CA GLY A 876 8.90 -34.03 5.18
C GLY A 876 9.99 -33.01 5.53
N GLU A 877 10.81 -33.27 6.58
CA GLU A 877 11.95 -32.39 6.86
C GLU A 877 13.03 -32.46 5.77
N ILE A 878 13.14 -33.59 5.05
CA ILE A 878 14.03 -33.69 3.89
C ILE A 878 13.50 -32.82 2.74
N THR A 879 12.18 -32.79 2.54
CA THR A 879 11.53 -31.85 1.60
C THR A 879 11.80 -30.41 2.00
N ALA A 880 11.63 -30.07 3.28
CA ALA A 880 11.91 -28.73 3.82
C ALA A 880 13.38 -28.33 3.60
N ALA A 881 14.32 -29.23 3.83
CA ALA A 881 15.75 -29.00 3.61
C ALA A 881 16.08 -28.80 2.13
N HIS A 882 15.48 -29.57 1.22
CA HIS A 882 15.62 -29.34 -0.23
C HIS A 882 15.09 -27.96 -0.65
N VAL A 883 13.89 -27.60 -0.18
CA VAL A 883 13.26 -26.30 -0.47
C VAL A 883 14.08 -25.13 0.09
N ALA A 884 14.68 -25.31 1.26
CA ALA A 884 15.63 -24.36 1.86
C ALA A 884 17.02 -24.37 1.18
N GLY A 885 17.24 -25.17 0.14
CA GLY A 885 18.50 -25.22 -0.62
C GLY A 885 19.62 -26.02 0.04
N VAL A 886 19.36 -26.71 1.17
CA VAL A 886 20.37 -27.53 1.87
C VAL A 886 20.83 -28.70 1.02
N LEU A 887 19.91 -29.30 0.26
CA LEU A 887 20.17 -30.44 -0.60
C LEU A 887 19.75 -30.11 -2.03
N SER A 888 20.61 -30.47 -3.00
CA SER A 888 20.20 -30.49 -4.40
C SER A 888 19.05 -31.49 -4.60
N LEU A 889 18.25 -31.37 -5.67
CA LEU A 889 17.17 -32.33 -5.95
C LEU A 889 17.74 -33.76 -6.07
N ALA A 890 18.88 -33.92 -6.74
CA ALA A 890 19.54 -35.21 -6.90
C ALA A 890 19.99 -35.81 -5.54
N ASP A 891 20.62 -35.01 -4.68
CA ASP A 891 21.07 -35.46 -3.36
C ASP A 891 19.89 -35.79 -2.43
N ALA A 892 18.83 -34.98 -2.47
CA ALA A 892 17.61 -35.23 -1.71
C ALA A 892 16.90 -36.52 -2.17
N CYS A 893 16.82 -36.77 -3.49
CA CYS A 893 16.32 -38.02 -4.04
C CYS A 893 17.18 -39.23 -3.60
N ALA A 894 18.50 -39.10 -3.62
CA ALA A 894 19.41 -40.13 -3.14
C ALA A 894 19.21 -40.44 -1.65
N LEU A 895 19.05 -39.39 -0.83
CA LEU A 895 18.78 -39.51 0.59
C LEU A 895 17.45 -40.22 0.87
N VAL A 896 16.36 -39.77 0.24
CA VAL A 896 15.02 -40.34 0.45
C VAL A 896 14.94 -41.79 -0.03
N ALA A 897 15.53 -42.11 -1.20
CA ALA A 897 15.55 -43.46 -1.72
C ALA A 897 16.36 -44.41 -0.82
N ALA A 898 17.55 -43.99 -0.36
CA ALA A 898 18.36 -44.77 0.56
C ALA A 898 17.65 -44.97 1.91
N ARG A 899 17.08 -43.90 2.47
CA ARG A 899 16.30 -43.95 3.72
C ARG A 899 15.16 -44.95 3.61
N GLY A 900 14.33 -44.84 2.58
CA GLY A 900 13.19 -45.74 2.34
C GLY A 900 13.62 -47.20 2.16
N ARG A 901 14.66 -47.47 1.35
CA ARG A 901 15.20 -48.82 1.12
C ARG A 901 15.72 -49.45 2.40
N LEU A 902 16.53 -48.73 3.17
CA LEU A 902 17.16 -49.22 4.39
C LEU A 902 16.15 -49.48 5.48
N MET A 903 15.18 -48.58 5.66
CA MET A 903 14.10 -48.75 6.63
C MET A 903 13.21 -49.95 6.27
N GLN A 904 12.98 -50.21 4.98
CA GLN A 904 12.21 -51.35 4.51
C GLN A 904 12.94 -52.69 4.67
N ALA A 905 14.27 -52.70 4.67
CA ALA A 905 15.09 -53.90 4.79
C ALA A 905 15.28 -54.38 6.25
N LEU A 906 14.81 -53.61 7.23
CA LEU A 906 14.90 -53.97 8.64
C LEU A 906 14.05 -55.22 8.97
N PRO A 907 14.36 -55.93 10.07
CA PRO A 907 13.56 -57.07 10.48
C PRO A 907 12.09 -56.70 10.76
N ALA A 908 11.17 -57.53 10.28
CA ALA A 908 9.76 -57.43 10.63
C ALA A 908 9.54 -57.68 12.14
N GLY A 909 8.43 -57.17 12.69
CA GLY A 909 8.09 -57.32 14.12
C GLY A 909 8.19 -56.03 14.94
N GLY A 910 8.42 -54.89 14.30
CA GLY A 910 8.24 -53.55 14.89
C GLY A 910 6.88 -52.95 14.55
N GLY A 911 6.39 -52.01 15.36
CA GLY A 911 5.18 -51.25 15.08
C GLY A 911 5.20 -49.85 15.69
N MET A 912 4.09 -49.11 15.53
CA MET A 912 3.91 -47.79 16.12
C MET A 912 2.50 -47.64 16.70
N LEU A 913 2.38 -46.95 17.84
CA LEU A 913 1.16 -46.75 18.61
C LEU A 913 0.99 -45.26 18.92
N ALA A 914 -0.08 -44.64 18.43
CA ALA A 914 -0.50 -43.31 18.87
C ALA A 914 -1.25 -43.41 20.19
N VAL A 915 -0.89 -42.58 21.16
CA VAL A 915 -1.46 -42.52 22.51
C VAL A 915 -1.99 -41.11 22.75
N ALA A 916 -3.26 -41.01 23.15
CA ALA A 916 -3.93 -39.73 23.44
C ALA A 916 -3.57 -39.21 24.86
N ALA A 917 -2.27 -39.03 25.12
CA ALA A 917 -1.72 -38.59 26.41
C ALA A 917 -0.50 -37.67 26.20
N GLY A 918 -0.11 -36.97 27.27
CA GLY A 918 1.04 -36.07 27.26
C GLY A 918 2.38 -36.81 27.28
N GLU A 919 3.44 -36.13 26.81
CA GLU A 919 4.77 -36.72 26.68
C GLU A 919 5.31 -37.29 27.99
N ALA A 920 5.12 -36.58 29.11
CA ALA A 920 5.63 -37.01 30.42
C ALA A 920 5.03 -38.36 30.85
N ASP A 921 3.71 -38.53 30.70
CA ASP A 921 3.03 -39.75 31.09
C ASP A 921 3.37 -40.91 30.15
N VAL A 922 3.47 -40.64 28.83
CA VAL A 922 3.91 -41.65 27.86
C VAL A 922 5.35 -42.09 28.12
N ARG A 923 6.24 -41.16 28.45
CA ARG A 923 7.63 -41.47 28.82
C ARG A 923 7.70 -42.35 30.06
N ALA A 924 6.88 -42.09 31.08
CA ALA A 924 6.78 -42.94 32.26
C ALA A 924 6.26 -44.35 31.92
N SER A 925 5.30 -44.47 30.99
CA SER A 925 4.74 -45.76 30.58
C SER A 925 5.70 -46.71 29.85
N ILE A 926 6.82 -46.19 29.33
CA ILE A 926 7.85 -46.97 28.64
C ILE A 926 9.15 -47.08 29.45
N GLU A 927 9.16 -46.60 30.70
CA GLU A 927 10.31 -46.70 31.58
C GLU A 927 10.70 -48.17 31.81
N GLY A 928 11.98 -48.49 31.62
CA GLY A 928 12.48 -49.88 31.66
C GLY A 928 12.29 -50.68 30.36
N LEU A 929 11.68 -50.11 29.32
CA LEU A 929 11.53 -50.70 27.98
C LEU A 929 12.26 -49.89 26.90
N THR A 930 13.09 -48.92 27.26
CA THR A 930 13.68 -47.93 26.35
C THR A 930 14.74 -48.49 25.38
N ASP A 931 15.23 -49.70 25.64
CA ASP A 931 16.05 -50.49 24.72
C ASP A 931 15.22 -51.13 23.59
N ARG A 932 13.91 -51.28 23.79
CA ARG A 932 12.97 -51.91 22.84
C ARG A 932 11.93 -50.95 22.27
N LEU A 933 11.61 -49.88 22.98
CA LEU A 933 10.62 -48.86 22.65
C LEU A 933 11.23 -47.45 22.72
N GLY A 934 10.72 -46.53 21.92
CA GLY A 934 11.03 -45.11 22.00
C GLY A 934 9.80 -44.26 21.70
N ILE A 935 9.84 -42.99 22.09
CA ILE A 935 8.90 -42.00 21.56
C ILE A 935 9.36 -41.65 20.15
N ALA A 936 8.50 -41.86 19.17
CA ALA A 936 8.77 -41.56 17.77
C ALA A 936 8.38 -40.13 17.39
N ALA A 937 7.31 -39.58 17.99
CA ALA A 937 6.87 -38.23 17.71
C ALA A 937 6.04 -37.65 18.86
N VAL A 938 6.19 -36.35 19.08
CA VAL A 938 5.33 -35.53 19.94
C VAL A 938 4.60 -34.55 19.02
N ASN A 939 3.37 -34.90 18.64
CA ASN A 939 2.59 -34.17 17.62
C ASN A 939 1.67 -33.10 18.19
N GLY A 940 1.41 -33.15 19.50
CA GLY A 940 0.62 -32.15 20.22
C GLY A 940 0.60 -32.44 21.72
N PRO A 941 -0.04 -31.57 22.53
CA PRO A 941 -0.06 -31.68 23.99
C PRO A 941 -0.58 -33.02 24.53
N ALA A 942 -1.51 -33.65 23.80
CA ALA A 942 -2.08 -34.96 24.12
C ALA A 942 -2.01 -35.94 22.94
N ALA A 943 -0.98 -35.81 22.08
CA ALA A 943 -0.83 -36.63 20.88
C ALA A 943 0.63 -37.09 20.72
N VAL A 944 0.96 -38.25 21.30
CA VAL A 944 2.32 -38.81 21.30
C VAL A 944 2.32 -40.18 20.62
N VAL A 945 3.38 -40.48 19.87
CA VAL A 945 3.55 -41.77 19.17
C VAL A 945 4.70 -42.54 19.78
N VAL A 946 4.43 -43.79 20.19
CA VAL A 946 5.43 -44.75 20.66
C VAL A 946 5.76 -45.73 19.54
N SER A 947 7.02 -46.13 19.42
CA SER A 947 7.52 -47.00 18.36
C SER A 947 8.53 -48.01 18.90
N GLY A 948 8.47 -49.25 18.44
CA GLY A 948 9.43 -50.28 18.83
C GLY A 948 8.91 -51.71 18.61
N ALA A 949 9.40 -52.66 19.40
CA ALA A 949 9.01 -54.07 19.29
C ALA A 949 7.52 -54.30 19.52
N ALA A 950 6.87 -55.09 18.66
CA ALA A 950 5.41 -55.25 18.65
C ALA A 950 4.84 -55.80 19.98
N ASP A 951 5.49 -56.79 20.57
CA ASP A 951 5.11 -57.39 21.86
C ASP A 951 5.23 -56.41 23.04
N ALA A 952 6.27 -55.56 23.03
CA ALA A 952 6.42 -54.52 24.04
C ALA A 952 5.35 -53.41 23.88
N LEU A 953 4.99 -53.07 22.64
CA LEU A 953 3.87 -52.16 22.37
C LEU A 953 2.52 -52.74 22.82
N ASP A 954 2.31 -54.06 22.71
CA ASP A 954 1.07 -54.71 23.18
C ASP A 954 0.88 -54.52 24.68
N ALA A 955 1.97 -54.64 25.46
CA ALA A 955 1.94 -54.42 26.90
C ALA A 955 1.63 -52.94 27.25
N VAL A 956 2.27 -51.99 26.56
CA VAL A 956 2.02 -50.55 26.76
C VAL A 956 0.59 -50.17 26.34
N GLU A 957 0.10 -50.71 25.23
CA GLU A 957 -1.27 -50.46 24.76
C GLU A 957 -2.33 -50.99 25.73
N ALA A 958 -2.11 -52.18 26.31
CA ALA A 958 -3.00 -52.72 27.33
C ALA A 958 -3.06 -51.82 28.56
N GLY A 959 -1.91 -51.36 29.07
CA GLY A 959 -1.85 -50.44 30.21
C GLY A 959 -2.61 -49.14 29.98
N TRP A 960 -2.50 -48.54 28.79
CA TRP A 960 -3.25 -47.33 28.45
C TRP A 960 -4.75 -47.59 28.28
N ARG A 961 -5.16 -48.75 27.74
CA ARG A 961 -6.57 -49.13 27.64
C ARG A 961 -7.21 -49.33 29.01
N ASP A 962 -6.49 -49.92 29.95
CA ASP A 962 -6.95 -50.11 31.33
C ASP A 962 -7.17 -48.77 32.06
N LEU A 963 -6.39 -47.74 31.69
CA LEU A 963 -6.56 -46.36 32.15
C LEU A 963 -7.64 -45.57 31.39
N GLY A 964 -8.33 -46.19 30.43
CA GLY A 964 -9.37 -45.54 29.63
C GLY A 964 -8.84 -44.53 28.60
N VAL A 965 -7.53 -44.52 28.32
CA VAL A 965 -6.91 -43.61 27.35
C VAL A 965 -7.02 -44.19 25.94
N ARG A 966 -7.36 -43.33 24.98
CA ARG A 966 -7.51 -43.73 23.57
C ARG A 966 -6.14 -44.03 22.95
N THR A 967 -6.02 -45.20 22.35
CA THR A 967 -4.83 -45.61 21.60
C THR A 967 -5.19 -46.05 20.18
N ARG A 968 -4.26 -45.89 19.23
CA ARG A 968 -4.44 -46.32 17.84
C ARG A 968 -3.13 -46.85 17.25
N ARG A 969 -3.13 -48.10 16.78
CA ARG A 969 -2.03 -48.66 15.99
C ARG A 969 -1.91 -47.94 14.65
N LEU A 970 -0.70 -47.55 14.27
CA LEU A 970 -0.43 -46.94 12.97
C LEU A 970 -0.18 -48.04 11.93
N ARG A 971 -0.69 -47.86 10.71
CA ARG A 971 -0.45 -48.76 9.59
C ARG A 971 0.94 -48.48 9.01
N VAL A 972 1.95 -49.10 9.62
CA VAL A 972 3.35 -49.01 9.20
C VAL A 972 3.96 -50.40 9.14
N SER A 973 4.96 -50.58 8.29
CA SER A 973 5.68 -51.85 8.13
C SER A 973 6.70 -52.10 9.24
N HIS A 974 7.23 -51.03 9.86
CA HIS A 974 8.32 -51.08 10.84
C HIS A 974 8.17 -49.99 11.91
N ALA A 975 9.01 -50.06 12.94
CA ALA A 975 9.05 -49.16 14.08
C ALA A 975 9.99 -47.96 13.87
N PHE A 976 9.58 -46.97 13.09
CA PHE A 976 10.39 -45.77 12.79
C PHE A 976 10.69 -44.92 14.04
N HIS A 977 11.82 -44.19 14.06
CA HIS A 977 12.21 -43.34 15.19
C HIS A 977 12.30 -44.09 16.53
N SER A 978 12.94 -45.27 16.50
CA SER A 978 13.05 -46.17 17.66
C SER A 978 14.39 -46.90 17.69
N PRO A 979 14.74 -47.60 18.79
CA PRO A 979 15.93 -48.46 18.85
C PRO A 979 16.04 -49.48 17.70
N LEU A 980 14.92 -49.86 17.08
CA LEU A 980 14.93 -50.79 15.95
C LEU A 980 15.47 -50.19 14.65
N MET A 981 15.79 -48.89 14.61
CA MET A 981 16.51 -48.27 13.49
C MET A 981 18.03 -48.48 13.57
N GLU A 982 18.59 -48.86 14.72
CA GLU A 982 20.04 -49.01 14.92
C GLU A 982 20.75 -49.85 13.84
N PRO A 983 20.20 -50.99 13.36
CA PRO A 983 20.86 -51.83 12.38
C PRO A 983 21.12 -51.15 11.03
N MET A 984 20.35 -50.12 10.65
CA MET A 984 20.52 -49.42 9.38
C MET A 984 21.44 -48.19 9.45
N LEU A 985 21.76 -47.69 10.65
CA LEU A 985 22.38 -46.36 10.82
C LEU A 985 23.78 -46.27 10.18
N ALA A 986 24.58 -47.34 10.22
CA ALA A 986 25.92 -47.35 9.65
C ALA A 986 25.90 -47.26 8.11
N GLU A 987 25.03 -48.02 7.44
CA GLU A 987 24.86 -47.93 5.98
C GLU A 987 24.23 -46.60 5.57
N PHE A 988 23.29 -46.09 6.37
CA PHE A 988 22.68 -44.78 6.14
C PHE A 988 23.70 -43.64 6.25
N ARG A 989 24.57 -43.69 7.26
CA ARG A 989 25.69 -42.73 7.41
C ARG A 989 26.61 -42.74 6.19
N ALA A 990 26.96 -43.92 5.68
CA ALA A 990 27.82 -44.03 4.51
C ALA A 990 27.20 -43.39 3.25
N VAL A 991 25.87 -43.45 3.09
CA VAL A 991 25.18 -42.72 2.02
C VAL A 991 25.27 -41.21 2.26
N LEU A 992 24.95 -40.76 3.48
CA LEU A 992 24.97 -39.33 3.84
C LEU A 992 26.36 -38.69 3.65
N ASP A 993 27.44 -39.40 3.97
CA ASP A 993 28.82 -38.92 3.77
C ASP A 993 29.18 -38.72 2.29
N GLY A 994 28.41 -39.29 1.36
CA GLY A 994 28.55 -39.09 -0.08
C GLY A 994 27.70 -37.95 -0.64
N LEU A 995 26.82 -37.34 0.15
CA LEU A 995 25.96 -36.24 -0.27
C LEU A 995 26.62 -34.88 -0.05
N THR A 996 26.19 -33.89 -0.82
CA THR A 996 26.63 -32.51 -0.64
C THR A 996 25.56 -31.71 0.08
N PHE A 997 25.91 -31.12 1.23
CA PHE A 997 25.04 -30.22 1.98
C PHE A 997 25.48 -28.76 1.79
N GLN A 998 24.51 -27.87 1.63
CA GLN A 998 24.71 -26.43 1.56
C GLN A 998 24.05 -25.74 2.76
N PRO A 999 24.56 -24.57 3.19
CA PRO A 999 23.85 -23.76 4.18
C PRO A 999 22.43 -23.42 3.69
N PRO A 1000 21.41 -23.52 4.56
CA PRO A 1000 20.03 -23.18 4.19
C PRO A 1000 19.90 -21.70 3.82
N THR A 1001 19.11 -21.40 2.79
CA THR A 1001 18.66 -20.05 2.43
C THR A 1001 17.19 -19.81 2.80
N LEU A 1002 16.64 -20.62 3.71
CA LEU A 1002 15.39 -20.39 4.44
C LEU A 1002 15.51 -21.02 5.84
N PRO A 1003 14.99 -20.40 6.92
CA PRO A 1003 14.95 -21.02 8.23
C PRO A 1003 14.14 -22.33 8.22
N VAL A 1004 14.77 -23.44 8.64
CA VAL A 1004 14.12 -24.77 8.76
C VAL A 1004 13.85 -25.08 10.23
N VAL A 1005 12.60 -25.41 10.57
CA VAL A 1005 12.25 -25.89 11.92
C VAL A 1005 12.65 -27.35 12.08
N SER A 1006 13.61 -27.61 12.97
CA SER A 1006 14.19 -28.92 13.22
C SER A 1006 13.20 -29.87 13.88
N ASN A 1007 13.11 -31.12 13.39
CA ASN A 1007 12.35 -32.16 14.09
C ASN A 1007 13.07 -32.67 15.34
N LEU A 1008 14.37 -32.43 15.52
CA LEU A 1008 15.11 -32.89 16.70
C LEU A 1008 15.00 -31.91 17.87
N THR A 1009 15.00 -30.61 17.59
CA THR A 1009 15.05 -29.57 18.64
C THR A 1009 13.74 -28.83 18.82
N GLY A 1010 12.82 -28.88 17.83
CA GLY A 1010 11.56 -28.14 17.88
C GLY A 1010 11.72 -26.63 17.70
N VAL A 1011 12.90 -26.16 17.27
CA VAL A 1011 13.19 -24.75 16.96
C VAL A 1011 13.92 -24.66 15.62
N ALA A 1012 14.20 -23.45 15.13
CA ALA A 1012 14.99 -23.29 13.91
C ALA A 1012 16.37 -23.96 14.06
N ALA A 1013 16.74 -24.82 13.09
CA ALA A 1013 18.02 -25.49 13.05
C ALA A 1013 19.15 -24.48 12.80
N ALA A 1014 20.32 -24.72 13.41
CA ALA A 1014 21.52 -23.99 13.02
C ALA A 1014 21.99 -24.49 11.64
N PRO A 1015 22.54 -23.62 10.76
CA PRO A 1015 23.05 -24.03 9.46
C PRO A 1015 24.02 -25.22 9.53
N GLU A 1016 24.87 -25.24 10.56
CA GLU A 1016 25.87 -26.28 10.76
C GLU A 1016 25.25 -27.64 11.10
N ASP A 1017 24.10 -27.65 11.78
CA ASP A 1017 23.39 -28.89 12.13
C ASP A 1017 22.85 -29.56 10.86
N LEU A 1018 22.15 -28.81 9.98
CA LEU A 1018 21.58 -29.39 8.76
C LEU A 1018 22.65 -29.86 7.75
N CYS A 1019 23.83 -29.24 7.81
CA CYS A 1019 24.98 -29.61 6.99
C CYS A 1019 25.78 -30.80 7.56
N ASP A 1020 25.48 -31.25 8.78
CA ASP A 1020 26.13 -32.40 9.38
C ASP A 1020 25.36 -33.70 9.04
N PRO A 1021 25.96 -34.66 8.33
CA PRO A 1021 25.39 -36.01 8.19
C PRO A 1021 24.96 -36.65 9.52
N GLY A 1022 25.59 -36.28 10.64
CA GLY A 1022 25.25 -36.75 11.99
C GLY A 1022 23.86 -36.30 12.45
N TYR A 1023 23.39 -35.13 12.00
CA TYR A 1023 22.03 -34.68 12.19
C TYR A 1023 21.03 -35.66 11.58
N TRP A 1024 21.23 -36.06 10.34
CA TRP A 1024 20.31 -36.92 9.60
C TRP A 1024 20.27 -38.36 10.14
N VAL A 1025 21.39 -38.87 10.67
CA VAL A 1025 21.44 -40.15 11.40
C VAL A 1025 20.60 -40.09 12.68
N ARG A 1026 20.70 -39.00 13.45
CA ARG A 1026 19.83 -38.78 14.62
C ARG A 1026 18.38 -38.59 14.21
N HIS A 1027 18.11 -37.83 13.16
CA HIS A 1027 16.78 -37.53 12.64
C HIS A 1027 15.97 -38.79 12.28
N VAL A 1028 16.58 -39.86 11.77
CA VAL A 1028 15.86 -41.11 11.48
C VAL A 1028 15.61 -41.98 12.73
N ARG A 1029 16.32 -41.70 13.83
CA ARG A 1029 16.37 -42.53 15.05
C ARG A 1029 15.62 -41.91 16.24
N GLU A 1030 15.69 -40.60 16.41
CA GLU A 1030 15.18 -39.85 17.56
C GLU A 1030 13.75 -39.32 17.33
N ALA A 1031 13.13 -38.80 18.39
CA ALA A 1031 11.74 -38.37 18.38
C ALA A 1031 11.54 -37.08 17.55
N VAL A 1032 10.48 -37.06 16.73
CA VAL A 1032 10.02 -35.85 16.03
C VAL A 1032 9.32 -34.88 16.99
N ARG A 1033 9.94 -33.72 17.24
CA ARG A 1033 9.47 -32.61 18.11
C ARG A 1033 8.52 -31.65 17.40
N PHE A 1034 7.46 -32.18 16.77
CA PHE A 1034 6.54 -31.38 15.95
C PHE A 1034 5.77 -30.32 16.75
N ALA A 1035 5.23 -30.68 17.92
CA ALA A 1035 4.48 -29.75 18.78
C ALA A 1035 5.32 -28.55 19.24
N ASP A 1036 6.58 -28.80 19.58
CA ASP A 1036 7.54 -27.75 19.95
C ASP A 1036 7.82 -26.83 18.75
N GLY A 1037 7.96 -27.41 17.55
CA GLY A 1037 8.09 -26.66 16.30
C GLY A 1037 6.92 -25.71 16.04
N ILE A 1038 5.67 -26.16 16.24
CA ILE A 1038 4.49 -25.29 16.10
C ILE A 1038 4.47 -24.20 17.18
N ALA A 1039 4.84 -24.53 18.41
CA ALA A 1039 4.96 -23.54 19.47
C ALA A 1039 6.03 -22.47 19.15
N TYR A 1040 7.16 -22.88 18.55
CA TYR A 1040 8.20 -21.98 18.07
C TYR A 1040 7.71 -21.07 16.94
N LEU A 1041 7.02 -21.62 15.93
CA LEU A 1041 6.44 -20.84 14.83
C LEU A 1041 5.47 -19.77 15.34
N ARG A 1042 4.61 -20.13 16.31
CA ARG A 1042 3.72 -19.18 16.97
C ARG A 1042 4.49 -18.05 17.68
N GLN A 1043 5.57 -18.38 18.39
CA GLN A 1043 6.44 -17.38 19.04
C GLN A 1043 7.15 -16.44 18.05
N ARG A 1044 7.23 -16.82 16.77
CA ARG A 1044 7.77 -15.99 15.68
C ARG A 1044 6.70 -15.26 14.87
N ASN A 1045 5.50 -15.13 15.45
CA ASN A 1045 4.37 -14.42 14.86
C ASN A 1045 3.95 -15.02 13.50
N VAL A 1046 4.02 -16.35 13.36
CA VAL A 1046 3.45 -17.04 12.19
C VAL A 1046 1.93 -17.03 12.31
N GLY A 1047 1.29 -16.34 11.38
CA GLY A 1047 -0.17 -16.19 11.31
C GLY A 1047 -0.83 -17.16 10.32
N THR A 1048 -0.06 -17.63 9.32
CA THR A 1048 -0.53 -18.55 8.28
C THR A 1048 0.38 -19.78 8.19
N TYR A 1049 -0.23 -20.96 8.24
CA TYR A 1049 0.42 -22.26 8.13
C TYR A 1049 -0.11 -22.96 6.88
N LEU A 1050 0.75 -23.16 5.88
CA LEU A 1050 0.42 -23.84 4.64
C LEU A 1050 1.02 -25.25 4.65
N GLU A 1051 0.18 -26.29 4.78
CA GLU A 1051 0.62 -27.67 4.60
C GLU A 1051 0.71 -27.99 3.11
N VAL A 1052 1.92 -28.28 2.64
CA VAL A 1052 2.21 -28.75 1.29
C VAL A 1052 2.35 -30.27 1.35
N GLY A 1053 1.30 -30.96 0.92
CA GLY A 1053 1.21 -32.41 0.96
C GLY A 1053 0.00 -32.95 0.19
N PRO A 1054 -0.11 -34.29 0.03
CA PRO A 1054 -1.17 -34.93 -0.73
C PRO A 1054 -2.54 -35.00 -0.02
N ASP A 1055 -2.59 -34.60 1.27
CA ASP A 1055 -3.78 -34.54 2.13
C ASP A 1055 -3.55 -33.52 3.26
N GLY A 1056 -4.55 -33.28 4.11
CA GLY A 1056 -4.50 -32.29 5.20
C GLY A 1056 -4.19 -32.85 6.59
N VAL A 1057 -3.14 -33.66 6.74
CA VAL A 1057 -2.83 -34.37 7.99
C VAL A 1057 -2.21 -33.44 9.03
N LEU A 1058 -1.21 -32.65 8.63
CA LEU A 1058 -0.56 -31.69 9.52
C LEU A 1058 -1.51 -30.57 9.90
N ALA A 1059 -2.39 -30.13 9.00
CA ALA A 1059 -3.37 -29.08 9.28
C ALA A 1059 -4.24 -29.40 10.52
N GLY A 1060 -4.62 -30.67 10.69
CA GLY A 1060 -5.29 -31.14 11.90
C GLY A 1060 -4.40 -31.04 13.14
N MET A 1061 -3.16 -31.57 13.07
CA MET A 1061 -2.21 -31.54 14.20
C MET A 1061 -1.81 -30.12 14.61
N ILE A 1062 -1.67 -29.21 13.64
CA ILE A 1062 -1.37 -27.79 13.86
C ILE A 1062 -2.53 -27.14 14.59
N SER A 1063 -3.77 -27.39 14.15
CA SER A 1063 -4.97 -26.86 14.80
C SER A 1063 -5.08 -27.31 16.27
N ASP A 1064 -4.81 -28.59 16.53
CA ASP A 1064 -4.78 -29.14 17.90
C ASP A 1064 -3.68 -28.49 18.77
N CYS A 1065 -2.50 -28.20 18.21
CA CYS A 1065 -1.43 -27.49 18.92
C CYS A 1065 -1.76 -26.03 19.25
N LEU A 1066 -2.68 -25.42 18.48
CA LEU A 1066 -3.03 -24.00 18.60
C LEU A 1066 -4.33 -23.77 19.40
N ALA A 1067 -5.08 -24.82 19.71
CA ALA A 1067 -6.39 -24.75 20.36
C ALA A 1067 -6.39 -24.07 21.75
N ASP A 1068 -5.37 -24.31 22.58
CA ASP A 1068 -5.32 -23.80 23.97
C ASP A 1068 -4.74 -22.37 24.10
N ALA A 1069 -4.33 -21.75 23.00
CA ALA A 1069 -3.59 -20.48 23.01
C ALA A 1069 -4.29 -19.33 22.26
N ALA A 1070 -5.50 -19.54 21.75
CA ALA A 1070 -6.24 -18.50 21.04
C ALA A 1070 -7.00 -17.60 22.04
N GLU A 1071 -6.68 -16.30 22.05
CA GLU A 1071 -7.67 -15.30 22.48
C GLU A 1071 -8.87 -15.29 21.50
N PRO A 1072 -10.08 -14.83 21.90
CA PRO A 1072 -11.29 -14.99 21.08
C PRO A 1072 -11.30 -14.29 19.71
N ALA A 1073 -10.32 -13.45 19.39
CA ALA A 1073 -10.26 -12.61 18.19
C ALA A 1073 -9.79 -13.34 16.91
N ALA A 1074 -10.34 -14.54 16.67
CA ALA A 1074 -10.09 -15.43 15.52
C ALA A 1074 -8.65 -16.00 15.43
N GLY A 1075 -8.53 -17.31 15.63
CA GLY A 1075 -7.24 -18.06 15.62
C GLY A 1075 -6.53 -18.12 14.25
N PRO A 1076 -5.29 -18.63 14.21
CA PRO A 1076 -4.40 -18.65 13.03
C PRO A 1076 -5.00 -19.37 11.80
N VAL A 1077 -4.52 -19.01 10.60
CA VAL A 1077 -4.97 -19.58 9.33
C VAL A 1077 -4.16 -20.85 9.05
N VAL A 1078 -4.82 -22.02 8.98
CA VAL A 1078 -4.18 -23.32 8.76
C VAL A 1078 -4.80 -24.00 7.54
N VAL A 1079 -4.02 -24.14 6.47
CA VAL A 1079 -4.52 -24.47 5.13
C VAL A 1079 -3.69 -25.59 4.54
N PRO A 1080 -4.28 -26.73 4.17
CA PRO A 1080 -3.60 -27.75 3.38
C PRO A 1080 -3.85 -27.54 1.89
N THR A 1081 -2.80 -27.73 1.08
CA THR A 1081 -2.87 -27.57 -0.38
C THR A 1081 -3.82 -28.56 -1.04
N LEU A 1082 -3.83 -29.81 -0.58
CA LEU A 1082 -4.71 -30.86 -1.06
C LEU A 1082 -5.49 -31.48 0.09
N ARG A 1083 -6.70 -31.98 -0.20
CA ARG A 1083 -7.54 -32.69 0.78
C ARG A 1083 -8.25 -33.87 0.14
N ARG A 1084 -8.31 -34.98 0.86
CA ARG A 1084 -9.14 -36.13 0.48
C ARG A 1084 -10.62 -35.73 0.35
N GLY A 1085 -11.31 -36.32 -0.63
CA GLY A 1085 -12.73 -36.08 -0.87
C GLY A 1085 -13.04 -34.81 -1.69
N ARG A 1086 -12.00 -34.12 -2.20
CA ARG A 1086 -12.10 -33.03 -3.17
C ARG A 1086 -11.19 -33.34 -4.37
N THR A 1087 -11.50 -32.76 -5.53
CA THR A 1087 -10.57 -32.76 -6.66
C THR A 1087 -9.33 -31.95 -6.30
N GLU A 1088 -8.17 -32.34 -6.79
CA GLU A 1088 -6.89 -31.74 -6.40
C GLU A 1088 -6.81 -30.28 -6.85
N ALA A 1089 -7.29 -30.01 -8.05
CA ALA A 1089 -7.42 -28.67 -8.61
C ALA A 1089 -8.31 -27.74 -7.75
N SER A 1090 -9.48 -28.21 -7.33
CA SER A 1090 -10.38 -27.41 -6.49
C SER A 1090 -9.85 -27.21 -5.08
N ALA A 1091 -9.18 -28.22 -4.51
CA ALA A 1091 -8.52 -28.11 -3.21
C ALA A 1091 -7.39 -27.07 -3.23
N LEU A 1092 -6.56 -27.08 -4.28
CA LEU A 1092 -5.49 -26.11 -4.47
C LEU A 1092 -6.03 -24.68 -4.61
N LEU A 1093 -7.04 -24.45 -5.45
CA LEU A 1093 -7.65 -23.12 -5.61
C LEU A 1093 -8.27 -22.62 -4.31
N ALA A 1094 -8.92 -23.49 -3.54
CA ALA A 1094 -9.44 -23.14 -2.22
C ALA A 1094 -8.30 -22.80 -1.24
N ALA A 1095 -7.19 -23.54 -1.27
CA ALA A 1095 -6.03 -23.26 -0.43
C ALA A 1095 -5.39 -21.89 -0.74
N LEU A 1096 -5.23 -21.56 -2.03
CA LEU A 1096 -4.75 -20.25 -2.47
C LEU A 1096 -5.71 -19.14 -2.04
N ALA A 1097 -7.02 -19.37 -2.15
CA ALA A 1097 -8.04 -18.42 -1.72
C ALA A 1097 -8.03 -18.19 -0.20
N GLU A 1098 -7.89 -19.25 0.61
CA GLU A 1098 -7.79 -19.17 2.07
C GLU A 1098 -6.51 -18.45 2.52
N ALA A 1099 -5.37 -18.75 1.89
CA ALA A 1099 -4.11 -18.06 2.13
C ALA A 1099 -4.19 -16.57 1.76
N TYR A 1100 -4.76 -16.25 0.60
CA TYR A 1100 -4.97 -14.86 0.16
C TYR A 1100 -5.89 -14.09 1.09
N ALA A 1101 -7.01 -14.70 1.51
CA ALA A 1101 -7.92 -14.11 2.47
C ALA A 1101 -7.28 -13.89 3.85
N GLY A 1102 -6.29 -14.71 4.22
CA GLY A 1102 -5.48 -14.58 5.42
C GLY A 1102 -4.37 -13.51 5.36
N GLY A 1103 -4.02 -13.04 4.16
CA GLY A 1103 -3.00 -11.99 3.95
C GLY A 1103 -1.84 -12.37 3.05
N VAL A 1104 -1.69 -13.65 2.69
CA VAL A 1104 -0.61 -14.09 1.80
C VAL A 1104 -0.81 -13.52 0.38
N PRO A 1105 0.19 -12.86 -0.22
CA PRO A 1105 0.07 -12.42 -1.61
C PRO A 1105 0.01 -13.63 -2.55
N VAL A 1106 -0.86 -13.57 -3.55
CA VAL A 1106 -1.05 -14.61 -4.58
C VAL A 1106 -1.12 -13.93 -5.95
N ASP A 1107 -0.32 -14.42 -6.90
CA ASP A 1107 -0.38 -14.01 -8.30
C ASP A 1107 -1.49 -14.76 -9.04
N TRP A 1108 -2.67 -14.14 -9.06
CA TRP A 1108 -3.86 -14.64 -9.73
C TRP A 1108 -3.80 -14.52 -11.26
N ALA A 1109 -2.87 -13.75 -11.84
CA ALA A 1109 -2.81 -13.53 -13.29
C ALA A 1109 -2.47 -14.84 -14.05
N THR A 1110 -1.68 -15.70 -13.41
CA THR A 1110 -1.31 -17.04 -13.90
C THR A 1110 -2.50 -18.00 -14.02
N LEU A 1111 -3.51 -17.85 -13.16
CA LEU A 1111 -4.72 -18.70 -13.09
C LEU A 1111 -5.91 -18.16 -13.90
N THR A 1112 -5.89 -16.87 -14.22
CA THR A 1112 -6.97 -16.19 -14.95
C THR A 1112 -6.75 -16.21 -16.47
N GLY A 1113 -5.54 -16.55 -16.93
CA GLY A 1113 -5.25 -16.87 -18.33
C GLY A 1113 -4.50 -15.78 -19.09
N GLY A 1114 -3.37 -15.31 -18.55
CA GLY A 1114 -2.52 -14.22 -19.08
C GLY A 1114 -1.84 -14.44 -20.44
N GLY A 1115 -2.57 -14.89 -21.46
CA GLY A 1115 -2.16 -14.74 -22.86
C GLY A 1115 -2.50 -13.34 -23.39
N ALA A 1116 -1.84 -12.92 -24.48
CA ALA A 1116 -1.99 -11.62 -25.16
C ALA A 1116 -3.38 -11.32 -25.77
N ALA A 1117 -4.44 -11.99 -25.30
CA ALA A 1117 -5.81 -11.92 -25.82
C ALA A 1117 -6.86 -11.58 -24.75
N VAL A 1118 -6.46 -11.13 -23.55
CA VAL A 1118 -7.43 -10.68 -22.55
C VAL A 1118 -7.95 -9.28 -22.90
N ARG A 1119 -9.27 -9.12 -22.94
CA ARG A 1119 -9.91 -7.85 -23.25
C ARG A 1119 -9.91 -6.95 -22.00
N PRO A 1120 -9.38 -5.71 -22.06
CA PRO A 1120 -9.50 -4.77 -20.93
C PRO A 1120 -10.97 -4.51 -20.62
N LEU A 1121 -11.35 -4.66 -19.35
CA LEU A 1121 -12.72 -4.43 -18.86
C LEU A 1121 -12.78 -3.15 -18.02
N ASP A 1122 -13.84 -2.38 -18.24
CA ASP A 1122 -14.18 -1.19 -17.46
C ASP A 1122 -15.08 -1.60 -16.30
N LEU A 1123 -14.47 -2.19 -15.27
CA LEU A 1123 -15.19 -2.66 -14.09
C LEU A 1123 -15.60 -1.47 -13.20
N PRO A 1124 -16.64 -1.62 -12.36
CA PRO A 1124 -16.98 -0.61 -11.36
C PRO A 1124 -15.78 -0.21 -10.49
N THR A 1125 -15.71 1.07 -10.13
CA THR A 1125 -14.66 1.62 -9.26
C THR A 1125 -14.97 1.41 -7.78
N TYR A 1126 -13.97 1.67 -6.93
CA TYR A 1126 -14.03 1.49 -5.49
C TYR A 1126 -15.25 2.19 -4.85
N PRO A 1127 -16.01 1.51 -3.99
CA PRO A 1127 -17.15 2.10 -3.30
C PRO A 1127 -16.70 2.87 -2.05
N PHE A 1128 -16.24 4.10 -2.23
CA PHE A 1128 -15.89 5.01 -1.12
C PHE A 1128 -17.01 5.12 -0.08
N GLN A 1129 -16.66 4.93 1.19
CA GLN A 1129 -17.53 5.00 2.36
C GLN A 1129 -17.55 6.43 2.91
N ARG A 1130 -18.29 7.30 2.23
CA ARG A 1130 -18.19 8.74 2.43
C ARG A 1130 -18.87 9.20 3.73
N GLN A 1131 -18.25 10.18 4.35
CA GLN A 1131 -18.81 10.98 5.43
C GLN A 1131 -18.76 12.45 5.06
N ARG A 1132 -19.64 13.24 5.68
CA ARG A 1132 -19.69 14.69 5.46
C ARG A 1132 -18.58 15.40 6.24
N TYR A 1133 -17.77 16.20 5.54
CA TYR A 1133 -16.78 17.10 6.12
C TYR A 1133 -17.00 18.53 5.61
N TRP A 1134 -17.56 19.38 6.47
CA TRP A 1134 -17.76 20.81 6.21
C TRP A 1134 -17.77 21.57 7.55
N PRO A 1135 -17.08 22.71 7.69
CA PRO A 1135 -16.99 23.41 8.97
C PRO A 1135 -18.31 24.14 9.24
N ASP A 1136 -18.79 24.06 10.49
CA ASP A 1136 -19.98 24.77 10.93
C ASP A 1136 -19.75 26.28 10.87
N ALA A 1137 -20.68 27.01 10.27
CA ALA A 1137 -20.56 28.45 9.98
C ALA A 1137 -20.74 29.37 11.22
N ALA A 1138 -20.43 28.91 12.43
CA ALA A 1138 -20.89 29.53 13.68
C ALA A 1138 -20.40 30.98 13.94
N ALA A 1139 -19.29 31.41 13.32
CA ALA A 1139 -18.48 32.53 13.82
C ALA A 1139 -18.46 33.84 12.98
N TRP A 1140 -19.33 34.04 11.98
CA TRP A 1140 -19.49 35.36 11.33
C TRP A 1140 -20.29 36.36 12.21
N ARG A 1141 -20.00 36.40 13.50
CA ARG A 1141 -20.46 37.45 14.41
C ARG A 1141 -19.31 37.83 15.31
N ALA A 1142 -19.00 39.13 15.29
CA ALA A 1142 -18.02 39.84 16.08
C ALA A 1142 -17.71 39.13 17.41
N GLY A 1143 -16.43 38.86 17.68
CA GLY A 1143 -15.99 38.33 18.95
C GLY A 1143 -16.70 39.08 20.08
N ASP A 1144 -17.40 38.33 20.93
CA ASP A 1144 -18.08 38.88 22.09
C ASP A 1144 -17.02 39.48 23.03
N VAL A 1145 -16.74 40.76 22.85
CA VAL A 1145 -15.81 41.54 23.67
C VAL A 1145 -16.45 41.99 24.99
N SER A 1146 -17.67 41.52 25.31
CA SER A 1146 -18.33 41.84 26.58
C SER A 1146 -17.56 41.30 27.79
N GLY A 1147 -16.84 40.18 27.63
CA GLY A 1147 -15.92 39.65 28.65
C GLY A 1147 -14.75 40.58 28.98
N ALA A 1148 -14.42 41.54 28.10
CA ALA A 1148 -13.43 42.59 28.32
C ALA A 1148 -14.06 43.95 28.71
N GLY A 1149 -15.37 43.99 28.97
CA GLY A 1149 -16.10 45.21 29.36
C GLY A 1149 -16.47 46.15 28.21
N LEU A 1150 -16.40 45.68 26.95
CA LEU A 1150 -16.69 46.47 25.76
C LEU A 1150 -18.07 46.11 25.17
N ALA A 1151 -18.80 47.10 24.66
CA ALA A 1151 -20.11 46.89 24.06
C ALA A 1151 -20.01 46.76 22.53
N ALA A 1152 -20.90 45.96 21.91
CA ALA A 1152 -21.03 45.87 20.46
C ALA A 1152 -21.79 47.10 19.92
N PRO A 1153 -21.21 47.92 19.02
CA PRO A 1153 -21.81 49.19 18.61
C PRO A 1153 -22.88 49.07 17.51
N GLY A 1154 -23.20 47.85 17.06
CA GLY A 1154 -24.22 47.61 16.02
C GLY A 1154 -23.85 48.15 14.62
N HIS A 1155 -22.58 48.50 14.39
CA HIS A 1155 -22.11 49.09 13.14
C HIS A 1155 -21.30 48.07 12.31
N PRO A 1156 -21.53 47.93 10.99
CA PRO A 1156 -20.98 46.84 10.18
C PRO A 1156 -19.44 46.85 9.98
N LEU A 1157 -18.75 47.92 10.41
CA LEU A 1157 -17.29 48.06 10.32
C LEU A 1157 -16.59 48.26 11.68
N LEU A 1158 -17.32 48.27 12.81
CA LEU A 1158 -16.73 48.51 14.14
C LEU A 1158 -17.07 47.37 15.10
N GLY A 1159 -16.06 46.63 15.55
CA GLY A 1159 -16.23 45.42 16.36
C GLY A 1159 -16.32 45.63 17.87
N ALA A 1160 -15.98 46.82 18.40
CA ALA A 1160 -16.00 47.10 19.84
C ALA A 1160 -16.15 48.61 20.13
N ALA A 1161 -16.86 48.97 21.21
CA ALA A 1161 -16.96 50.33 21.73
C ALA A 1161 -16.78 50.39 23.25
N VAL A 1162 -16.11 51.44 23.74
CA VAL A 1162 -15.92 51.74 25.17
C VAL A 1162 -16.89 52.85 25.57
N ARG A 1163 -17.65 52.68 26.67
CA ARG A 1163 -18.38 53.82 27.28
C ARG A 1163 -17.41 54.64 28.12
N LEU A 1164 -17.32 55.94 27.85
CA LEU A 1164 -16.61 56.89 28.70
C LEU A 1164 -17.36 57.04 30.03
N ALA A 1165 -16.64 57.04 31.15
CA ALA A 1165 -17.23 57.28 32.46
C ALA A 1165 -17.64 58.76 32.57
N GLY A 1166 -18.95 59.05 32.56
CA GLY A 1166 -19.47 60.41 32.76
C GLY A 1166 -20.89 60.72 32.27
N ASP A 1167 -21.48 59.95 31.35
CA ASP A 1167 -22.70 60.42 30.65
C ASP A 1167 -24.05 60.00 31.28
N ASP A 1168 -24.12 59.93 32.61
CA ASP A 1168 -25.39 59.92 33.36
C ASP A 1168 -25.53 61.19 34.25
N GLU A 1169 -25.03 62.34 33.77
CA GLU A 1169 -25.40 63.66 34.32
C GLU A 1169 -25.80 64.64 33.19
N VAL A 1170 -27.13 64.77 33.02
CA VAL A 1170 -27.94 65.81 32.33
C VAL A 1170 -27.90 65.86 30.79
#